data_AF-A0A973GIW7-F1
#
_entry.id   AF-A0A973GIW7-F1
#
_cell.length_a   1.000
_cell.length_b   1.000
_cell.length_c   1.000
_cell.angle_alpha   90.00
_cell.angle_beta   90.00
_cell.angle_gamma   90.00
#
_symmetry.space_group_name_H-M   'P 1'
#
loop_
_entity.id
_entity.type
_entity.pdbx_description
1 polymer ?
#
loop_
_entity_poly.entity_id
_entity_poly.type
_entity_poly.pdbx_seq_one_letter_code
_entity_poly.pdbx_strand_id
1 'polypeptide(L)'
;MSLISQYRAHTEERAQSGIPPLPLTAEQAGELVALLKENPVQEQEYLLDLLLNHISPGVDDAAFEKASFLDAVIAGEASCAVISPVEAVRILGTMLGGYNVKPLVDALGNADQGVAAEAALALKKTLLVYDSFDTVVSLSKTNGFAKEVLESWANGEWFTSLPTLPEKMTLTVFKVAGETNTDDLSPAGEAFTRSDIPTHALSMLRSKMDDPIGTIAALKAKGHPLAYVGDVVGTGSSRKSGINSVQWHLGVDIPAVPNKRTGSVIIGSIVAPIFFNTAEDSGALPIQADVTSMETGDVIDVYPFKGTIEKNGQQISTFTLEPNTLADEVRAGGRITLIIGRNLTRKARKVLGLGDETIFSKPDQPADTGKGYTLAQKMIGKACGLPGVRPGMYVEAETLTVGSQDTTGPMTRDEIKELAALSFSSDLFMQSFCHTAAYPKPSDVQMHRTLPYFIMSRGGVALKPGDGVIHTWLNRMVLPDTLGTGGDSHTRFPIGVSFPAGSGLVAFAGVTGTMPLNVPESVLVRFKGDLQPGITLRDLVNAIPYVAIKKGLLTVEKKGKKNIFAGTILEIEGLPKLKVEQAFELSDASAERSSAACTVRLDKEPVIEYLESNVKLLEQMIDEGYGDAATISRRIGKMKEWLADPQLLEPDSDAEYAAVIEIDMTEIKEPILACPNDPDDVMTLSEVLADPKRPKNIDEVFVGSCMTNIGHFRALGEVLRGKGHAKAKLWVVPPTKMDLKKLAEEGYYSIFGTAGARAEIPGCSLCMGNQARVADNAVVFSTSTRNFDDRMGKGAQVYLGSAELAAVCALLGQLPDREQYMEIVGGLTKKSDKVYRYLNFHEIGKEELQMLVD
;
A
#
# COMPACT_ATOMS: atom_id res chain seq x y z
N MET A 1 -28.05 28.76 2.47
CA MET A 1 -28.33 28.86 1.02
C MET A 1 -28.86 27.48 0.59
N SER A 2 -29.68 27.36 -0.44
CA SER A 2 -30.22 26.05 -0.85
C SER A 2 -29.12 25.17 -1.46
N LEU A 3 -29.26 23.84 -1.37
CA LEU A 3 -28.36 22.86 -1.98
C LEU A 3 -27.97 23.24 -3.41
N ILE A 4 -28.97 23.57 -4.24
CA ILE A 4 -28.78 23.91 -5.65
C ILE A 4 -27.82 25.10 -5.80
N SER A 5 -28.05 26.21 -5.08
CA SER A 5 -27.22 27.40 -5.23
C SER A 5 -25.80 27.18 -4.69
N GLN A 6 -25.67 26.41 -3.60
CA GLN A 6 -24.37 26.07 -3.02
C GLN A 6 -23.57 25.14 -3.94
N TYR A 7 -24.19 24.10 -4.48
CA TYR A 7 -23.49 23.12 -5.33
C TYR A 7 -23.15 23.70 -6.70
N ARG A 8 -23.99 24.56 -7.28
CA ARG A 8 -23.64 25.32 -8.50
C ARG A 8 -22.44 26.24 -8.26
N ALA A 9 -22.43 26.98 -7.14
CA ALA A 9 -21.29 27.83 -6.79
C ALA A 9 -19.99 27.00 -6.61
N HIS A 10 -20.07 25.84 -5.96
CA HIS A 10 -18.95 24.90 -5.83
C HIS A 10 -18.46 24.38 -7.18
N THR A 11 -19.41 24.07 -8.09
CA THR A 11 -19.11 23.63 -9.45
C THR A 11 -18.38 24.73 -10.22
N GLU A 12 -18.85 25.97 -10.14
CA GLU A 12 -18.22 27.13 -10.78
C GLU A 12 -16.83 27.43 -10.20
N GLU A 13 -16.66 27.37 -8.88
CA GLU A 13 -15.38 27.53 -8.20
C GLU A 13 -14.35 26.53 -8.72
N ARG A 14 -14.72 25.25 -8.77
CA ARG A 14 -13.81 24.17 -9.20
C ARG A 14 -13.55 24.18 -10.70
N ALA A 15 -14.52 24.61 -11.51
CA ALA A 15 -14.33 24.81 -12.94
C ALA A 15 -13.22 25.83 -13.27
N GLN A 16 -12.94 26.80 -12.39
CA GLN A 16 -11.81 27.74 -12.56
C GLN A 16 -10.45 27.05 -12.59
N SER A 17 -10.34 25.87 -11.96
CA SER A 17 -9.16 25.02 -11.99
C SER A 17 -9.27 23.86 -13.00
N GLY A 18 -10.32 23.85 -13.84
CA GLY A 18 -10.55 22.81 -14.85
C GLY A 18 -10.92 21.44 -14.27
N ILE A 19 -11.49 21.38 -13.07
CA ILE A 19 -11.84 20.14 -12.37
C ILE A 19 -13.34 20.09 -12.00
N PRO A 20 -13.95 18.89 -11.94
CA PRO A 20 -15.36 18.73 -11.56
C PRO A 20 -15.61 19.04 -10.09
N PRO A 21 -16.88 19.24 -9.68
CA PRO A 21 -17.24 19.38 -8.27
C PRO A 21 -16.94 18.09 -7.49
N LEU A 22 -16.87 18.21 -6.16
CA LEU A 22 -16.77 17.05 -5.28
C LEU A 22 -18.08 16.24 -5.28
N PRO A 23 -18.04 14.92 -5.04
CA PRO A 23 -19.26 14.14 -4.81
C PRO A 23 -20.05 14.70 -3.63
N LEU A 24 -21.36 14.48 -3.63
CA LEU A 24 -22.25 14.93 -2.56
C LEU A 24 -21.92 14.23 -1.24
N THR A 25 -21.99 14.99 -0.15
CA THR A 25 -21.98 14.42 1.21
C THR A 25 -23.32 13.78 1.55
N ALA A 26 -23.37 12.99 2.63
CA ALA A 26 -24.63 12.41 3.10
C ALA A 26 -25.69 13.48 3.42
N GLU A 27 -25.30 14.59 4.04
CA GLU A 27 -26.19 15.74 4.32
C GLU A 27 -26.76 16.32 3.02
N GLN A 28 -25.90 16.55 2.02
CA GLN A 28 -26.33 17.06 0.71
C GLN A 28 -27.20 16.06 -0.05
N ALA A 29 -26.94 14.77 0.07
CA ALA A 29 -27.78 13.71 -0.51
C ALA A 29 -29.15 13.67 0.17
N GLY A 30 -29.23 13.86 1.49
CA GLY A 30 -30.49 13.99 2.21
C GLY A 30 -31.30 15.22 1.77
N GLU A 31 -30.65 16.37 1.60
CA GLU A 31 -31.27 17.58 1.03
C GLU A 31 -31.76 17.34 -0.41
N LEU A 32 -30.98 16.65 -1.24
CA LEU A 32 -31.35 16.29 -2.60
C LEU A 32 -32.60 15.40 -2.61
N VAL A 33 -32.65 14.40 -1.73
CA VAL A 33 -33.82 13.52 -1.57
C VAL A 33 -35.06 14.32 -1.15
N ALA A 34 -34.91 15.31 -0.26
CA ALA A 34 -36.02 16.18 0.13
C ALA A 34 -36.58 16.97 -1.06
N LEU A 35 -35.70 17.53 -1.90
CA LEU A 35 -36.10 18.26 -3.12
C LEU A 35 -36.77 17.35 -4.16
N LEU A 36 -36.29 16.11 -4.33
CA LEU A 36 -36.87 15.13 -5.25
C LEU A 36 -38.25 14.62 -4.81
N LYS A 37 -38.62 14.78 -3.54
CA LYS A 37 -39.94 14.44 -2.99
C LYS A 37 -40.96 15.57 -3.14
N GLU A 38 -40.54 16.76 -3.56
CA GLU A 38 -41.46 17.88 -3.79
C GLU A 38 -42.39 17.63 -4.99
N ASN A 39 -43.56 18.27 -5.01
CA ASN A 39 -44.49 18.19 -6.13
C ASN A 39 -45.09 19.57 -6.44
N PRO A 40 -44.76 20.19 -7.59
CA PRO A 40 -43.86 19.69 -8.64
C PRO A 40 -42.38 19.74 -8.22
N VAL A 41 -41.56 18.82 -8.74
CA VAL A 41 -40.10 18.85 -8.56
C VAL A 41 -39.53 20.00 -9.39
N GLN A 42 -38.90 20.98 -8.75
CA GLN A 42 -38.21 22.06 -9.43
C GLN A 42 -36.82 21.60 -9.89
N GLU A 43 -36.32 22.14 -11.02
CA GLU A 43 -34.97 21.83 -11.54
C GLU A 43 -34.74 20.30 -11.76
N GLN A 44 -35.79 19.58 -12.18
CA GLN A 44 -35.82 18.11 -12.30
C GLN A 44 -34.56 17.52 -12.96
N GLU A 45 -34.17 18.03 -14.14
CA GLU A 45 -33.03 17.48 -14.89
C GLU A 45 -31.73 17.57 -14.08
N TYR A 46 -31.51 18.70 -13.40
CA TYR A 46 -30.33 18.92 -12.59
C TYR A 46 -30.32 18.04 -11.33
N LEU A 47 -31.45 17.90 -10.64
CA LEU A 47 -31.53 17.05 -9.45
C LEU A 47 -31.35 15.57 -9.80
N LEU A 48 -31.87 15.12 -10.95
CA LEU A 48 -31.63 13.76 -11.43
C LEU A 48 -30.17 13.54 -11.79
N ASP A 49 -29.51 14.49 -12.45
CA ASP A 49 -28.07 14.41 -12.73
C ASP A 49 -27.24 14.28 -11.43
N LEU A 50 -27.56 15.09 -10.42
CA LEU A 50 -26.92 14.99 -9.11
C LEU A 50 -27.10 13.60 -8.47
N LEU A 51 -28.32 13.05 -8.52
CA LEU A 51 -28.62 11.73 -7.96
C LEU A 51 -27.88 10.62 -8.71
N LEU A 52 -27.81 10.70 -10.04
CA LEU A 52 -27.25 9.68 -10.91
C LEU A 52 -25.71 9.70 -10.90
N ASN A 53 -25.11 10.88 -11.00
CA ASN A 53 -23.70 11.04 -11.37
C ASN A 53 -22.84 11.69 -10.27
N HIS A 54 -23.42 12.26 -9.22
CA HIS A 54 -22.67 13.01 -8.20
C HIS A 54 -22.70 12.37 -6.80
N ILE A 55 -23.25 11.15 -6.65
CA ILE A 55 -23.20 10.38 -5.40
C ILE A 55 -22.26 9.19 -5.58
N SER A 56 -21.28 9.07 -4.68
CA SER A 56 -20.37 7.92 -4.65
C SER A 56 -21.13 6.61 -4.47
N PRO A 57 -20.73 5.51 -5.14
CA PRO A 57 -21.40 4.21 -5.05
C PRO A 57 -21.01 3.44 -3.78
N GLY A 58 -21.50 2.20 -3.66
CA GLY A 58 -21.03 1.27 -2.65
C GLY A 58 -21.61 1.53 -1.25
N VAL A 59 -20.73 1.57 -0.25
CA VAL A 59 -21.09 1.81 1.16
C VAL A 59 -20.64 3.20 1.66
N ASP A 60 -20.60 4.18 0.76
CA ASP A 60 -20.51 5.58 1.15
C ASP A 60 -21.77 6.05 1.89
N ASP A 61 -21.63 7.00 2.82
CA ASP A 61 -22.77 7.48 3.61
C ASP A 61 -23.81 8.20 2.72
N ALA A 62 -23.40 8.87 1.64
CA ALA A 62 -24.34 9.45 0.66
C ALA A 62 -25.02 8.36 -0.18
N ALA A 63 -24.35 7.23 -0.41
CA ALA A 63 -24.94 6.07 -1.07
C ALA A 63 -26.06 5.46 -0.22
N PHE A 64 -25.93 5.48 1.11
CA PHE A 64 -27.00 5.04 2.01
C PHE A 64 -28.28 5.85 1.85
N GLU A 65 -28.17 7.18 1.82
CA GLU A 65 -29.32 8.09 1.61
C GLU A 65 -29.98 7.84 0.25
N LYS A 66 -29.16 7.71 -0.81
CA LYS A 66 -29.63 7.37 -2.17
C LYS A 66 -30.36 6.02 -2.20
N ALA A 67 -29.75 4.96 -1.68
CA ALA A 67 -30.33 3.62 -1.70
C ALA A 67 -31.63 3.55 -0.89
N SER A 68 -31.64 4.14 0.31
CA SER A 68 -32.82 4.15 1.19
C SER A 68 -34.00 4.91 0.56
N PHE A 69 -33.73 6.03 -0.12
CA PHE A 69 -34.77 6.75 -0.86
C PHE A 69 -35.35 5.92 -2.00
N LEU A 70 -34.50 5.30 -2.81
CA LEU A 70 -34.93 4.50 -3.96
C LEU A 70 -35.70 3.25 -3.51
N ASP A 71 -35.28 2.60 -2.43
CA ASP A 71 -35.99 1.48 -1.81
C ASP A 71 -37.39 1.90 -1.33
N ALA A 72 -37.51 3.04 -0.65
CA ALA A 72 -38.80 3.58 -0.22
C ALA A 72 -39.74 3.89 -1.40
N VAL A 73 -39.21 4.32 -2.55
CA VAL A 73 -40.00 4.52 -3.78
C VAL A 73 -40.51 3.17 -4.33
N ILE A 74 -39.68 2.13 -4.29
CA ILE A 74 -40.06 0.76 -4.73
C ILE A 74 -41.13 0.15 -3.82
N ALA A 75 -41.00 0.37 -2.51
CA ALA A 75 -41.94 -0.11 -1.50
C ALA A 75 -43.27 0.68 -1.47
N GLY A 76 -43.33 1.84 -2.14
CA GLY A 76 -44.48 2.74 -2.10
C GLY A 76 -44.60 3.54 -0.79
N GLU A 77 -43.53 3.59 0.00
CA GLU A 77 -43.43 4.35 1.26
C GLU A 77 -43.04 5.82 1.02
N ALA A 78 -42.44 6.11 -0.14
CA ALA A 78 -42.16 7.45 -0.62
C ALA A 78 -42.71 7.64 -2.04
N SER A 79 -43.14 8.86 -2.36
CA SER A 79 -43.54 9.25 -3.71
C SER A 79 -42.52 10.22 -4.32
N CYS A 80 -42.29 10.08 -5.63
CA CYS A 80 -41.46 10.97 -6.43
C CYS A 80 -42.14 11.15 -7.79
N ALA A 81 -42.40 12.38 -8.21
CA ALA A 81 -43.10 12.63 -9.48
C ALA A 81 -42.24 12.30 -10.71
N VAL A 82 -40.92 12.13 -10.52
CA VAL A 82 -39.93 12.04 -11.60
C VAL A 82 -39.15 10.73 -11.62
N ILE A 83 -39.32 9.87 -10.60
CA ILE A 83 -38.71 8.54 -10.50
C ILE A 83 -39.83 7.52 -10.24
N SER A 84 -40.06 6.64 -11.21
CA SER A 84 -40.97 5.50 -11.04
C SER A 84 -40.29 4.37 -10.26
N PRO A 85 -41.04 3.40 -9.69
CA PRO A 85 -40.45 2.22 -9.06
C PRO A 85 -39.47 1.44 -9.96
N VAL A 86 -39.79 1.31 -11.27
CA VAL A 86 -38.89 0.66 -12.24
C VAL A 86 -37.61 1.47 -12.44
N GLU A 87 -37.72 2.79 -12.55
CA GLU A 87 -36.54 3.66 -12.67
C GLU A 87 -35.70 3.63 -11.37
N ALA A 88 -36.34 3.56 -10.21
CA ALA A 88 -35.62 3.44 -8.93
C ALA A 88 -34.77 2.17 -8.88
N VAL A 89 -35.30 1.03 -9.35
CA VAL A 89 -34.53 -0.22 -9.49
C VAL A 89 -33.37 -0.06 -10.46
N ARG A 90 -33.58 0.61 -11.60
CA ARG A 90 -32.51 0.87 -12.57
C ARG A 90 -31.38 1.69 -11.97
N ILE A 91 -31.71 2.72 -11.19
CA ILE A 91 -30.72 3.56 -10.50
C ILE A 91 -30.00 2.78 -9.40
N LEU A 92 -30.70 1.95 -8.63
CA LEU A 92 -30.07 1.04 -7.66
C LEU A 92 -29.06 0.11 -8.35
N GLY A 93 -29.36 -0.34 -9.57
CA GLY A 93 -28.47 -1.19 -10.37
C GLY A 93 -27.13 -0.55 -10.74
N THR A 94 -26.96 0.77 -10.64
CA THR A 94 -25.70 1.45 -10.98
C THR A 94 -24.78 1.68 -9.78
N MET A 95 -25.21 1.33 -8.56
CA MET A 95 -24.49 1.66 -7.33
C MET A 95 -23.36 0.67 -6.96
N LEU A 96 -22.93 -0.16 -7.92
CA LEU A 96 -21.91 -1.23 -7.81
C LEU A 96 -22.25 -2.38 -6.85
N GLY A 97 -22.65 -2.07 -5.61
CA GLY A 97 -22.96 -3.02 -4.53
C GLY A 97 -23.19 -2.32 -3.19
N GLY A 98 -23.42 -3.10 -2.13
CA GLY A 98 -23.61 -2.57 -0.78
C GLY A 98 -25.06 -2.28 -0.45
N TYR A 99 -25.39 -1.02 -0.12
CA TYR A 99 -26.73 -0.65 0.35
C TYR A 99 -27.84 -0.88 -0.69
N ASN A 100 -27.51 -0.97 -1.98
CA ASN A 100 -28.46 -1.26 -3.05
C ASN A 100 -28.82 -2.76 -3.18
N VAL A 101 -27.99 -3.68 -2.68
CA VAL A 101 -28.14 -5.12 -2.99
C VAL A 101 -29.39 -5.69 -2.35
N LYS A 102 -29.63 -5.39 -1.07
CA LYS A 102 -30.83 -5.88 -0.38
C LYS A 102 -32.12 -5.37 -1.04
N PRO A 103 -32.29 -4.06 -1.30
CA PRO A 103 -33.43 -3.54 -2.07
C PRO A 103 -33.63 -4.26 -3.42
N LEU A 104 -32.56 -4.51 -4.17
CA LEU A 104 -32.65 -5.23 -5.45
C LEU A 104 -33.12 -6.68 -5.27
N VAL A 105 -32.63 -7.38 -4.23
CA VAL A 105 -33.05 -8.76 -3.93
C VAL A 105 -34.50 -8.82 -3.48
N ASP A 106 -34.94 -7.89 -2.63
CA ASP A 106 -36.35 -7.80 -2.20
C ASP A 106 -37.27 -7.50 -3.39
N ALA A 107 -36.83 -6.63 -4.32
CA ALA A 107 -37.57 -6.26 -5.52
C ALA A 107 -37.84 -7.44 -6.48
N LEU A 108 -37.08 -8.53 -6.42
CA LEU A 108 -37.38 -9.77 -7.17
C LEU A 108 -38.75 -10.35 -6.82
N GLY A 109 -39.23 -10.11 -5.59
CA GLY A 109 -40.54 -10.55 -5.11
C GLY A 109 -41.66 -9.52 -5.28
N ASN A 110 -41.42 -8.40 -5.97
CA ASN A 110 -42.41 -7.34 -6.10
C ASN A 110 -43.64 -7.80 -6.90
N ALA A 111 -44.82 -7.28 -6.54
CA ALA A 111 -46.08 -7.59 -7.24
C ALA A 111 -46.10 -7.03 -8.68
N ASP A 112 -45.43 -5.90 -8.92
CA ASP A 112 -45.22 -5.36 -10.26
C ASP A 112 -44.12 -6.16 -10.98
N GLN A 113 -44.50 -6.87 -12.04
CA GLN A 113 -43.58 -7.69 -12.83
C GLN A 113 -42.50 -6.85 -13.54
N GLY A 114 -42.76 -5.57 -13.84
CA GLY A 114 -41.76 -4.67 -14.42
C GLY A 114 -40.63 -4.37 -13.43
N VAL A 115 -40.98 -4.17 -12.15
CA VAL A 115 -40.01 -3.94 -11.06
C VAL A 115 -39.15 -5.19 -10.84
N ALA A 116 -39.79 -6.37 -10.74
CA ALA A 116 -39.08 -7.63 -10.55
C ALA A 116 -38.14 -7.99 -11.72
N ALA A 117 -38.57 -7.72 -12.96
CA ALA A 117 -37.76 -7.95 -14.16
C ALA A 117 -36.54 -7.02 -14.21
N GLU A 118 -36.70 -5.72 -13.93
CA GLU A 118 -35.57 -4.78 -13.89
C GLU A 118 -34.60 -5.15 -12.75
N ALA A 119 -35.11 -5.62 -11.60
CA ALA A 119 -34.28 -6.04 -10.47
C ALA A 119 -33.42 -7.25 -10.83
N ALA A 120 -33.97 -8.20 -11.58
CA ALA A 120 -33.22 -9.31 -12.15
C ALA A 120 -32.13 -8.82 -13.10
N LEU A 121 -32.44 -7.90 -14.02
CA LEU A 121 -31.46 -7.33 -14.95
C LEU A 121 -30.31 -6.61 -14.25
N ALA A 122 -30.61 -5.87 -13.18
CA ALA A 122 -29.61 -5.24 -12.34
C ALA A 122 -28.72 -6.29 -11.65
N LEU A 123 -29.31 -7.25 -10.93
CA LEU A 123 -28.57 -8.27 -10.18
C LEU A 123 -27.71 -9.17 -11.06
N LYS A 124 -28.12 -9.47 -12.30
CA LYS A 124 -27.31 -10.23 -13.28
C LYS A 124 -25.93 -9.58 -13.54
N LYS A 125 -25.81 -8.26 -13.34
CA LYS A 125 -24.57 -7.49 -13.51
C LYS A 125 -23.88 -7.12 -12.19
N THR A 126 -24.54 -7.28 -11.05
CA THR A 126 -24.00 -6.93 -9.73
C THR A 126 -23.07 -8.04 -9.23
N LEU A 127 -21.79 -7.72 -9.01
CA LEU A 127 -20.78 -8.68 -8.53
C LEU A 127 -20.65 -8.69 -7.01
N LEU A 128 -20.81 -7.51 -6.39
CA LEU A 128 -20.58 -7.27 -4.96
C LEU A 128 -21.81 -7.63 -4.13
N VAL A 129 -22.29 -8.87 -4.26
CA VAL A 129 -23.52 -9.35 -3.59
C VAL A 129 -23.27 -9.93 -2.20
N TYR A 130 -22.03 -10.34 -1.89
CA TYR A 130 -21.60 -10.89 -0.60
C TYR A 130 -22.63 -11.86 0.01
N ASP A 131 -23.12 -11.58 1.23
CA ASP A 131 -24.05 -12.42 1.99
C ASP A 131 -25.42 -12.56 1.31
N SER A 132 -25.78 -11.67 0.38
CA SER A 132 -27.05 -11.74 -0.36
C SER A 132 -27.07 -12.86 -1.40
N PHE A 133 -25.92 -13.47 -1.72
CA PHE A 133 -25.85 -14.63 -2.60
C PHE A 133 -26.73 -15.77 -2.11
N ASP A 134 -26.63 -16.13 -0.81
CA ASP A 134 -27.41 -17.24 -0.24
C ASP A 134 -28.91 -16.94 -0.20
N THR A 135 -29.28 -15.66 -0.04
CA THR A 135 -30.67 -15.19 -0.15
C THR A 135 -31.21 -15.42 -1.56
N VAL A 136 -30.46 -15.04 -2.60
CA VAL A 136 -30.85 -15.28 -4.01
C VAL A 136 -30.95 -16.78 -4.30
N VAL A 137 -30.02 -17.59 -3.79
CA VAL A 137 -30.09 -19.07 -3.90
C VAL A 137 -31.36 -19.61 -3.27
N SER A 138 -31.73 -19.14 -2.07
CA SER A 138 -32.96 -19.56 -1.41
C SER A 138 -34.21 -19.18 -2.24
N LEU A 139 -34.26 -17.94 -2.72
CA LEU A 139 -35.36 -17.43 -3.56
C LEU A 139 -35.47 -18.14 -4.90
N SER A 140 -34.35 -18.55 -5.52
CA SER A 140 -34.32 -19.24 -6.82
C SER A 140 -35.13 -20.54 -6.86
N LYS A 141 -35.42 -21.14 -5.70
CA LYS A 141 -36.23 -22.35 -5.58
C LYS A 141 -37.71 -22.11 -5.88
N THR A 142 -38.19 -20.88 -5.74
CA THR A 142 -39.62 -20.53 -5.87
C THR A 142 -39.88 -19.31 -6.76
N ASN A 143 -38.87 -18.47 -7.03
CA ASN A 143 -38.97 -17.26 -7.83
C ASN A 143 -38.19 -17.40 -9.15
N GLY A 144 -38.89 -17.25 -10.28
CA GLY A 144 -38.31 -17.38 -11.63
C GLY A 144 -37.20 -16.35 -11.92
N PHE A 145 -37.37 -15.10 -11.50
CA PHE A 145 -36.36 -14.05 -11.68
C PHE A 145 -35.09 -14.33 -10.86
N ALA A 146 -35.24 -14.79 -9.61
CA ALA A 146 -34.09 -15.18 -8.79
C ALA A 146 -33.33 -16.37 -9.40
N LYS A 147 -34.05 -17.31 -10.02
CA LYS A 147 -33.46 -18.41 -10.79
C LYS A 147 -32.68 -17.91 -12.00
N GLU A 148 -33.24 -16.98 -12.78
CA GLU A 148 -32.53 -16.37 -13.91
C GLU A 148 -31.25 -15.64 -13.48
N VAL A 149 -31.27 -14.94 -12.34
CA VAL A 149 -30.09 -14.27 -11.78
C VAL A 149 -29.00 -15.30 -11.45
N LEU A 150 -29.36 -16.38 -10.76
CA LEU A 150 -28.42 -17.45 -10.39
C LEU A 150 -27.83 -18.15 -11.62
N GLU A 151 -28.64 -18.41 -12.65
CA GLU A 151 -28.21 -19.00 -13.92
C GLU A 151 -27.28 -18.05 -14.70
N SER A 152 -27.61 -16.76 -14.74
CA SER A 152 -26.78 -15.72 -15.38
C SER A 152 -25.40 -15.60 -14.73
N TRP A 153 -25.33 -15.60 -13.39
CA TRP A 153 -24.05 -15.65 -12.67
C TRP A 153 -23.26 -16.92 -12.99
N ALA A 154 -23.92 -18.07 -13.04
CA ALA A 154 -23.29 -19.35 -13.36
C ALA A 154 -22.77 -19.45 -14.81
N ASN A 155 -23.38 -18.70 -15.72
CA ASN A 155 -22.98 -18.55 -17.12
C ASN A 155 -21.96 -17.42 -17.34
N GLY A 156 -21.65 -16.64 -16.30
CA GLY A 156 -20.69 -15.54 -16.40
C GLY A 156 -21.16 -14.39 -17.31
N GLU A 157 -22.47 -14.16 -17.44
CA GLU A 157 -23.02 -13.15 -18.36
C GLU A 157 -22.55 -11.72 -18.04
N TRP A 158 -22.28 -11.45 -16.76
CA TRP A 158 -21.67 -10.19 -16.29
C TRP A 158 -20.33 -9.90 -17.01
N PHE A 159 -19.60 -10.95 -17.40
CA PHE A 159 -18.33 -10.87 -18.10
C PHE A 159 -18.48 -11.03 -19.61
N THR A 160 -19.25 -12.03 -20.06
CA THR A 160 -19.37 -12.34 -21.49
C THR A 160 -20.10 -11.27 -22.29
N SER A 161 -20.89 -10.41 -21.62
CA SER A 161 -21.56 -9.26 -22.23
C SER A 161 -20.64 -8.04 -22.40
N LEU A 162 -19.48 -8.01 -21.75
CA LEU A 162 -18.51 -6.91 -21.88
C LEU A 162 -17.70 -7.02 -23.19
N PRO A 163 -17.33 -5.89 -23.81
CA PRO A 163 -16.45 -5.89 -24.98
C PRO A 163 -15.13 -6.57 -24.69
N THR A 164 -14.64 -7.40 -25.62
CA THR A 164 -13.30 -7.98 -25.51
C THR A 164 -12.23 -6.93 -25.78
N LEU A 165 -11.02 -7.16 -25.26
CA LEU A 165 -9.86 -6.39 -25.66
C LEU A 165 -9.74 -6.40 -27.20
N PRO A 166 -9.58 -5.25 -27.87
CA PRO A 166 -9.56 -5.20 -29.32
C PRO A 166 -8.27 -5.81 -29.89
N GLU A 167 -8.35 -6.40 -31.08
CA GLU A 167 -7.17 -6.94 -31.77
C GLU A 167 -6.15 -5.88 -32.16
N LYS A 168 -6.59 -4.62 -32.29
CA LYS A 168 -5.79 -3.44 -32.64
C LYS A 168 -6.29 -2.22 -31.87
N MET A 169 -5.35 -1.45 -31.33
CA MET A 169 -5.61 -0.13 -30.73
C MET A 169 -4.70 0.91 -31.39
N THR A 170 -5.27 2.00 -31.89
CA THR A 170 -4.51 3.14 -32.38
C THR A 170 -4.41 4.18 -31.27
N LEU A 171 -3.20 4.49 -30.84
CA LEU A 171 -2.91 5.32 -29.67
C LEU A 171 -1.98 6.48 -30.03
N THR A 172 -2.12 7.62 -29.34
CA THR A 172 -1.13 8.71 -29.38
C THR A 172 -0.20 8.63 -28.18
N VAL A 173 1.10 8.70 -28.43
CA VAL A 173 2.14 8.57 -27.41
C VAL A 173 2.27 9.86 -26.58
N PHE A 174 2.22 9.72 -25.26
CA PHE A 174 2.68 10.71 -24.28
C PHE A 174 3.92 10.15 -23.58
N LYS A 175 5.12 10.51 -24.04
CA LYS A 175 6.38 9.96 -23.55
C LYS A 175 7.00 10.85 -22.46
N VAL A 176 7.38 10.23 -21.35
CA VAL A 176 8.21 10.81 -20.29
C VAL A 176 9.54 10.05 -20.29
N ALA A 177 10.59 10.72 -20.77
CA ALA A 177 11.91 10.10 -20.90
C ALA A 177 12.57 9.86 -19.52
N GLY A 178 13.33 8.78 -19.41
CA GLY A 178 14.02 8.35 -18.21
C GLY A 178 13.12 7.57 -17.25
N GLU A 179 13.43 7.71 -15.96
CA GLU A 179 12.67 7.09 -14.86
C GLU A 179 11.56 8.04 -14.38
N THR A 180 10.33 7.51 -14.38
CA THR A 180 9.17 8.10 -13.71
C THR A 180 8.99 7.44 -12.35
N ASN A 181 9.32 8.17 -11.29
CA ASN A 181 9.00 7.76 -9.93
C ASN A 181 7.52 8.06 -9.62
N THR A 182 6.92 7.30 -8.72
CA THR A 182 5.58 7.58 -8.21
C THR A 182 5.44 8.94 -7.52
N ASP A 183 6.53 9.54 -7.01
CA ASP A 183 6.52 10.93 -6.51
C ASP A 183 6.40 11.95 -7.66
N ASP A 184 6.89 11.63 -8.87
CA ASP A 184 6.66 12.48 -10.05
C ASP A 184 5.20 12.45 -10.48
N LEU A 185 4.51 11.32 -10.32
CA LEU A 185 3.09 11.18 -10.63
C LEU A 185 2.19 11.73 -9.51
N SER A 186 2.64 11.65 -8.26
CA SER A 186 1.90 11.99 -7.05
C SER A 186 2.85 12.53 -5.98
N PRO A 187 3.17 13.83 -5.99
CA PRO A 187 4.17 14.42 -5.10
C PRO A 187 3.84 14.28 -3.62
N ALA A 188 4.84 14.06 -2.77
CA ALA A 188 4.63 13.90 -1.32
C ALA A 188 4.03 15.15 -0.65
N GLY A 189 4.38 16.35 -1.10
CA GLY A 189 3.84 17.62 -0.59
C GLY A 189 2.33 17.78 -0.81
N GLU A 190 1.79 17.06 -1.80
CA GLU A 190 0.38 17.06 -2.20
C GLU A 190 -0.39 15.86 -1.64
N ALA A 191 0.18 15.11 -0.68
CA ALA A 191 -0.45 13.89 -0.16
C ALA A 191 -1.86 14.13 0.43
N PHE A 192 -2.12 15.33 0.95
CA PHE A 192 -3.40 15.72 1.55
C PHE A 192 -4.55 15.85 0.54
N THR A 193 -4.26 15.91 -0.77
CA THR A 193 -5.28 15.98 -1.83
C THR A 193 -5.60 14.63 -2.47
N ARG A 194 -4.91 13.54 -2.12
CA ARG A 194 -4.97 12.24 -2.84
C ARG A 194 -6.36 11.62 -2.99
N SER A 195 -7.26 11.82 -2.03
CA SER A 195 -8.64 11.31 -2.11
C SER A 195 -9.53 12.17 -3.02
N ASP A 196 -9.14 13.41 -3.31
CA ASP A 196 -9.74 14.24 -4.37
C ASP A 196 -8.93 14.04 -5.66
N ILE A 197 -9.19 12.94 -6.35
CA ILE A 197 -8.44 12.50 -7.54
C ILE A 197 -8.28 13.63 -8.57
N PRO A 198 -9.34 14.39 -8.96
CA PRO A 198 -9.19 15.48 -9.92
C PRO A 198 -8.24 16.57 -9.45
N THR A 199 -8.35 17.02 -8.20
CA THR A 199 -7.45 18.03 -7.64
C THR A 199 -6.01 17.51 -7.59
N HIS A 200 -5.82 16.28 -7.11
CA HIS A 200 -4.49 15.70 -6.98
C HIS A 200 -3.81 15.53 -8.33
N ALA A 201 -4.55 15.11 -9.35
CA ALA A 201 -4.05 14.93 -10.71
C ALA A 201 -3.53 16.22 -11.36
N LEU A 202 -3.88 17.40 -10.82
CA LEU A 202 -3.28 18.66 -11.27
C LEU A 202 -1.78 18.73 -10.98
N SER A 203 -1.28 17.98 -9.98
CA SER A 203 0.12 17.99 -9.54
C SER A 203 1.03 17.03 -10.32
N MET A 204 0.45 16.15 -11.15
CA MET A 204 1.17 15.13 -11.90
C MET A 204 2.26 15.73 -12.81
N LEU A 205 3.49 15.22 -12.69
CA LEU A 205 4.69 15.51 -13.48
C LEU A 205 5.22 16.95 -13.41
N ARG A 206 4.75 17.79 -12.49
CA ARG A 206 5.21 19.19 -12.35
C ARG A 206 6.71 19.33 -12.02
N SER A 207 7.33 18.29 -11.45
CA SER A 207 8.78 18.24 -11.19
C SER A 207 9.61 17.91 -12.44
N LYS A 208 8.99 17.31 -13.46
CA LYS A 208 9.66 16.75 -14.65
C LYS A 208 9.37 17.54 -15.92
N MET A 209 8.25 18.24 -15.98
CA MET A 209 7.75 18.93 -17.17
C MET A 209 7.13 20.27 -16.77
N ASP A 210 7.35 21.30 -17.58
CA ASP A 210 6.81 22.64 -17.32
C ASP A 210 5.27 22.70 -17.42
N ASP A 211 4.70 22.08 -18.47
CA ASP A 211 3.24 22.03 -18.70
C ASP A 211 2.76 20.62 -19.12
N PRO A 212 2.74 19.65 -18.20
CA PRO A 212 2.32 18.29 -18.51
C PRO A 212 0.83 18.21 -18.91
N ILE A 213 -0.03 18.99 -18.26
CA ILE A 213 -1.48 18.94 -18.48
C ILE A 213 -1.86 19.58 -19.81
N GLY A 214 -1.28 20.74 -20.14
CA GLY A 214 -1.48 21.36 -21.46
C GLY A 214 -0.95 20.48 -22.59
N THR A 215 0.18 19.79 -22.38
CA THR A 215 0.71 18.80 -23.33
C THR A 215 -0.30 17.67 -23.56
N ILE A 216 -0.83 17.07 -22.49
CA ILE A 216 -1.86 16.01 -22.58
C ILE A 216 -3.10 16.52 -23.33
N ALA A 217 -3.58 17.72 -23.02
CA ALA A 217 -4.73 18.32 -23.69
C ALA A 217 -4.50 18.51 -25.20
N ALA A 218 -3.32 19.00 -25.58
CA ALA A 218 -2.94 19.15 -27.00
C ALA A 218 -2.87 17.80 -27.74
N LEU A 219 -2.37 16.75 -27.08
CA LEU A 219 -2.31 15.41 -27.67
C LEU A 219 -3.70 14.80 -27.87
N LYS A 220 -4.63 15.00 -26.92
CA LYS A 220 -6.02 14.52 -27.05
C LYS A 220 -6.74 15.09 -28.28
N ALA A 221 -6.38 16.30 -28.73
CA ALA A 221 -6.95 16.92 -29.92
C ALA A 221 -6.68 16.13 -31.22
N LYS A 222 -5.75 15.17 -31.20
CA LYS A 222 -5.49 14.24 -32.34
C LYS A 222 -6.57 13.16 -32.51
N GLY A 223 -7.48 13.00 -31.54
CA GLY A 223 -8.65 12.12 -31.67
C GLY A 223 -8.41 10.64 -31.37
N HIS A 224 -7.20 10.26 -30.93
CA HIS A 224 -6.90 8.91 -30.46
C HIS A 224 -6.74 8.87 -28.93
N PRO A 225 -7.06 7.74 -28.27
CA PRO A 225 -6.69 7.53 -26.87
C PRO A 225 -5.17 7.70 -26.67
N LEU A 226 -4.76 8.13 -25.48
CA LEU A 226 -3.36 8.33 -25.16
C LEU A 226 -2.75 7.09 -24.50
N ALA A 227 -1.48 6.83 -24.80
CA ALA A 227 -0.64 5.89 -24.07
C ALA A 227 0.40 6.65 -23.24
N TYR A 228 0.51 6.32 -21.95
CA TYR A 228 1.63 6.77 -21.14
C TYR A 228 2.85 5.93 -21.50
N VAL A 229 3.94 6.57 -21.95
CA VAL A 229 5.16 5.86 -22.38
C VAL A 229 6.36 6.33 -21.57
N GLY A 230 7.18 5.41 -21.06
CA GLY A 230 8.40 5.78 -20.34
C GLY A 230 9.45 4.67 -20.35
N ASP A 231 10.72 5.01 -20.14
CA ASP A 231 11.78 3.99 -20.14
C ASP A 231 11.65 3.09 -18.90
N VAL A 232 11.47 3.70 -17.72
CA VAL A 232 11.17 3.02 -16.46
C VAL A 232 9.99 3.71 -15.79
N VAL A 233 8.91 2.97 -15.49
CA VAL A 233 7.65 3.54 -15.00
C VAL A 233 7.27 2.99 -13.63
N GLY A 234 6.97 3.90 -12.69
CA GLY A 234 6.26 3.57 -11.45
C GLY A 234 7.13 3.09 -10.29
N THR A 235 8.43 3.45 -10.27
CA THR A 235 9.32 3.11 -9.15
C THR A 235 8.95 3.87 -7.86
N GLY A 236 9.37 3.33 -6.71
CA GLY A 236 9.23 4.00 -5.41
C GLY A 236 8.02 3.53 -4.58
N SER A 237 7.16 4.47 -4.18
CA SER A 237 6.08 4.28 -3.20
C SER A 237 4.86 3.58 -3.80
N SER A 238 4.15 2.76 -3.02
CA SER A 238 2.91 2.06 -3.42
C SER A 238 1.67 2.95 -3.56
N ARG A 239 1.82 4.28 -3.64
CA ARG A 239 0.71 5.23 -3.60
C ARG A 239 -0.19 5.10 -4.85
N LYS A 240 -1.42 4.62 -4.66
CA LYS A 240 -2.41 4.46 -5.74
C LYS A 240 -2.73 5.79 -6.45
N SER A 241 -2.55 6.91 -5.77
CA SER A 241 -2.68 8.25 -6.37
C SER A 241 -1.85 8.43 -7.64
N GLY A 242 -0.71 7.74 -7.78
CA GLY A 242 0.07 7.76 -9.02
C GLY A 242 -0.70 7.24 -10.24
N ILE A 243 -1.31 6.05 -10.14
CA ILE A 243 -2.15 5.51 -11.23
C ILE A 243 -3.45 6.31 -11.37
N ASN A 244 -4.04 6.78 -10.26
CA ASN A 244 -5.27 7.58 -10.31
C ASN A 244 -5.05 8.85 -11.13
N SER A 245 -3.90 9.52 -11.00
CA SER A 245 -3.58 10.71 -11.79
C SER A 245 -3.36 10.39 -13.27
N VAL A 246 -2.69 9.27 -13.58
CA VAL A 246 -2.55 8.80 -14.97
C VAL A 246 -3.93 8.51 -15.58
N GLN A 247 -4.77 7.73 -14.90
CA GLN A 247 -6.12 7.38 -15.37
C GLN A 247 -7.06 8.58 -15.42
N TRP A 248 -6.92 9.54 -14.50
CA TRP A 248 -7.69 10.78 -14.55
C TRP A 248 -7.47 11.50 -15.90
N HIS A 249 -6.22 11.56 -16.33
CA HIS A 249 -5.86 12.26 -17.56
C HIS A 249 -6.00 11.40 -18.82
N LEU A 250 -5.72 10.11 -18.78
CA LEU A 250 -5.61 9.24 -19.96
C LEU A 250 -6.68 8.13 -20.05
N GLY A 251 -7.39 7.88 -18.96
CA GLY A 251 -8.41 6.85 -18.86
C GLY A 251 -9.79 7.31 -19.32
N VAL A 252 -10.80 6.52 -18.95
CA VAL A 252 -12.21 6.74 -19.30
C VAL A 252 -13.07 6.85 -18.04
N ASP A 253 -14.17 7.59 -18.14
CA ASP A 253 -15.13 7.74 -17.06
C ASP A 253 -15.81 6.40 -16.73
N ILE A 254 -16.07 6.18 -15.44
CA ILE A 254 -16.84 5.03 -14.96
C ILE A 254 -18.29 5.50 -14.78
N PRO A 255 -19.28 4.92 -15.47
CA PRO A 255 -20.67 5.35 -15.34
C PRO A 255 -21.16 5.33 -13.89
N ALA A 256 -21.84 6.41 -13.47
CA ALA A 256 -22.37 6.61 -12.11
C ALA A 256 -21.34 6.57 -10.96
N VAL A 257 -20.04 6.68 -11.26
CA VAL A 257 -18.98 6.77 -10.25
C VAL A 257 -18.27 8.12 -10.40
N PRO A 258 -18.61 9.13 -9.58
CA PRO A 258 -18.03 10.46 -9.72
C PRO A 258 -16.53 10.46 -9.45
N ASN A 259 -15.80 11.32 -10.18
CA ASN A 259 -14.41 11.70 -9.91
C ASN A 259 -13.40 10.53 -9.89
N LYS A 260 -13.73 9.40 -10.54
CA LYS A 260 -12.83 8.26 -10.74
C LYS A 260 -12.88 7.80 -12.19
N ARG A 261 -11.74 7.31 -12.67
CA ARG A 261 -11.57 6.79 -14.03
C ARG A 261 -10.90 5.42 -14.02
N THR A 262 -11.13 4.66 -15.08
CA THR A 262 -10.54 3.34 -15.33
C THR A 262 -9.85 3.30 -16.69
N GLY A 263 -9.30 2.16 -17.10
CA GLY A 263 -8.62 2.00 -18.38
C GLY A 263 -7.25 2.67 -18.42
N SER A 264 -6.90 3.21 -19.59
CA SER A 264 -5.56 3.69 -20.01
C SER A 264 -4.59 2.58 -20.43
N VAL A 265 -3.63 2.94 -21.28
CA VAL A 265 -2.53 2.06 -21.72
C VAL A 265 -1.22 2.64 -21.20
N ILE A 266 -0.42 1.82 -20.52
CA ILE A 266 0.91 2.18 -20.02
C ILE A 266 1.92 1.29 -20.74
N ILE A 267 2.89 1.88 -21.43
CA ILE A 267 3.95 1.15 -22.11
C ILE A 267 5.28 1.57 -21.51
N GLY A 268 6.05 0.63 -20.98
CA GLY A 268 7.40 0.92 -20.52
C GLY A 268 8.38 -0.17 -20.88
N SER A 269 9.65 0.18 -21.04
CA SER A 269 10.69 -0.87 -21.13
C SER A 269 10.79 -1.65 -19.83
N ILE A 270 10.57 -0.95 -18.71
CA ILE A 270 10.38 -1.56 -17.39
C ILE A 270 9.18 -0.89 -16.72
N VAL A 271 8.24 -1.68 -16.22
CA VAL A 271 7.16 -1.21 -15.33
C VAL A 271 7.37 -1.86 -13.96
N ALA A 272 7.50 -1.05 -12.91
CA ALA A 272 7.78 -1.55 -11.57
C ALA A 272 6.61 -2.46 -11.08
N PRO A 273 6.89 -3.61 -10.42
CA PRO A 273 5.86 -4.61 -10.12
C PRO A 273 4.65 -4.10 -9.34
N ILE A 274 4.86 -3.25 -8.33
CA ILE A 274 3.75 -2.68 -7.54
C ILE A 274 2.87 -1.77 -8.41
N PHE A 275 3.47 -0.96 -9.28
CA PHE A 275 2.74 -0.07 -10.17
C PHE A 275 2.02 -0.86 -11.26
N PHE A 276 2.64 -1.92 -11.80
CA PHE A 276 2.04 -2.86 -12.73
C PHE A 276 0.75 -3.47 -12.14
N ASN A 277 0.86 -4.08 -10.95
CA ASN A 277 -0.28 -4.65 -10.24
C ASN A 277 -1.37 -3.61 -9.98
N THR A 278 -0.97 -2.40 -9.57
CA THR A 278 -1.92 -1.31 -9.30
C THR A 278 -2.64 -0.83 -10.56
N ALA A 279 -2.00 -0.93 -11.74
CA ALA A 279 -2.58 -0.57 -13.03
C ALA A 279 -3.55 -1.65 -13.54
N GLU A 280 -3.19 -2.93 -13.50
CA GLU A 280 -4.11 -4.01 -13.88
C GLU A 280 -5.29 -4.14 -12.92
N ASP A 281 -5.08 -3.91 -11.61
CA ASP A 281 -6.15 -3.89 -10.60
C ASP A 281 -7.21 -2.82 -10.89
N SER A 282 -6.81 -1.69 -11.49
CA SER A 282 -7.70 -0.57 -11.84
C SER A 282 -8.21 -0.59 -13.29
N GLY A 283 -7.98 -1.69 -14.02
CA GLY A 283 -8.48 -1.90 -15.38
C GLY A 283 -7.62 -1.27 -16.49
N ALA A 284 -6.42 -0.79 -16.18
CA ALA A 284 -5.47 -0.34 -17.19
C ALA A 284 -4.79 -1.53 -17.89
N LEU A 285 -4.20 -1.26 -19.05
CA LEU A 285 -3.38 -2.22 -19.79
C LEU A 285 -1.89 -1.83 -19.68
N PRO A 286 -1.14 -2.37 -18.72
CA PRO A 286 0.31 -2.22 -18.66
C PRO A 286 0.98 -3.19 -19.66
N ILE A 287 1.95 -2.67 -20.43
CA ILE A 287 2.71 -3.42 -21.43
C ILE A 287 4.20 -3.16 -21.20
N GLN A 288 4.98 -4.24 -21.09
CA GLN A 288 6.43 -4.14 -21.11
C GLN A 288 6.96 -4.35 -22.53
N ALA A 289 7.54 -3.31 -23.12
CA ALA A 289 8.04 -3.30 -24.49
C ALA A 289 9.19 -2.30 -24.66
N ASP A 290 10.06 -2.50 -25.66
CA ASP A 290 11.05 -1.47 -26.01
C ASP A 290 10.34 -0.20 -26.50
N VAL A 291 10.67 0.95 -25.89
CA VAL A 291 10.06 2.26 -26.17
C VAL A 291 11.01 3.23 -26.87
N THR A 292 12.23 2.80 -27.22
CA THR A 292 13.26 3.68 -27.80
C THR A 292 12.83 4.36 -29.10
N SER A 293 11.97 3.72 -29.88
CA SER A 293 11.46 4.21 -31.17
C SER A 293 10.13 5.00 -31.09
N MET A 294 9.67 5.30 -29.88
CA MET A 294 8.43 6.06 -29.62
C MET A 294 8.78 7.45 -29.12
N GLU A 295 8.11 8.49 -29.60
CA GLU A 295 8.26 9.87 -29.15
C GLU A 295 6.90 10.54 -28.91
N THR A 296 6.87 11.56 -28.04
CA THR A 296 5.63 12.28 -27.73
C THR A 296 4.97 12.81 -29.00
N GLY A 297 3.69 12.46 -29.18
CA GLY A 297 2.90 12.83 -30.35
C GLY A 297 2.91 11.81 -31.48
N ASP A 298 3.71 10.76 -31.42
CA ASP A 298 3.60 9.64 -32.35
C ASP A 298 2.22 8.98 -32.29
N VAL A 299 1.76 8.48 -33.43
CA VAL A 299 0.60 7.60 -33.51
C VAL A 299 1.10 6.18 -33.75
N ILE A 300 0.73 5.28 -32.85
CA ILE A 300 1.14 3.88 -32.86
C ILE A 300 -0.07 2.96 -32.93
N ASP A 301 0.11 1.80 -33.55
CA ASP A 301 -0.85 0.70 -33.54
C ASP A 301 -0.32 -0.41 -32.65
N VAL A 302 -1.05 -0.73 -31.58
CA VAL A 302 -0.74 -1.82 -30.67
C VAL A 302 -1.64 -3.00 -30.99
N TYR A 303 -1.06 -4.19 -31.17
CA TYR A 303 -1.78 -5.44 -31.42
C TYR A 303 -1.59 -6.39 -30.23
N PRO A 304 -2.47 -6.34 -29.20
CA PRO A 304 -2.26 -7.05 -27.93
C PRO A 304 -2.01 -8.54 -28.08
N PHE A 305 -2.82 -9.23 -28.89
CA PHE A 305 -2.72 -10.68 -29.08
C PHE A 305 -1.61 -11.10 -30.04
N LYS A 306 -1.14 -10.19 -30.91
CA LYS A 306 0.03 -10.44 -31.78
C LYS A 306 1.35 -10.13 -31.08
N GLY A 307 1.30 -9.33 -30.01
CA GLY A 307 2.50 -8.90 -29.29
C GLY A 307 3.36 -7.94 -30.10
N THR A 308 2.77 -7.06 -30.91
CA THR A 308 3.52 -6.11 -31.76
C THR A 308 3.03 -4.68 -31.61
N ILE A 309 3.96 -3.74 -31.75
CA ILE A 309 3.69 -2.30 -31.83
C ILE A 309 4.24 -1.79 -33.15
N GLU A 310 3.39 -1.11 -33.92
CA GLU A 310 3.72 -0.54 -35.22
C GLU A 310 3.61 0.99 -35.21
N LYS A 311 4.46 1.64 -36.00
CA LYS A 311 4.38 3.08 -36.32
C LYS A 311 4.45 3.22 -37.83
N ASN A 312 3.48 3.91 -38.43
CA ASN A 312 3.36 4.07 -39.90
C ASN A 312 3.38 2.72 -40.67
N GLY A 313 2.79 1.66 -40.10
CA GLY A 313 2.76 0.32 -40.68
C GLY A 313 4.08 -0.45 -40.61
N GLN A 314 5.10 0.07 -39.92
CA GLN A 314 6.34 -0.62 -39.64
C GLN A 314 6.36 -1.08 -38.17
N GLN A 315 6.67 -2.35 -37.92
CA GLN A 315 6.89 -2.87 -36.57
C GLN A 315 8.11 -2.19 -35.95
N ILE A 316 7.89 -1.55 -34.79
CA ILE A 316 8.94 -0.86 -34.02
C ILE A 316 9.28 -1.57 -32.71
N SER A 317 8.40 -2.43 -32.20
CA SER A 317 8.61 -3.16 -30.95
C SER A 317 7.78 -4.45 -30.91
N THR A 318 8.19 -5.38 -30.07
CA THR A 318 7.48 -6.63 -29.77
C THR A 318 7.35 -6.82 -28.27
N PHE A 319 6.29 -7.49 -27.83
CA PHE A 319 6.05 -7.79 -26.42
C PHE A 319 5.24 -9.08 -26.28
N THR A 320 5.19 -9.61 -25.07
CA THR A 320 4.25 -10.67 -24.67
C THR A 320 3.24 -10.06 -23.71
N LEU A 321 1.96 -10.42 -23.87
CA LEU A 321 0.94 -10.04 -22.90
C LEU A 321 1.06 -10.96 -21.67
N GLU A 322 1.66 -10.45 -20.60
CA GLU A 322 1.85 -11.17 -19.34
C GLU A 322 1.20 -10.37 -18.20
N PRO A 323 0.43 -11.00 -17.29
CA PRO A 323 0.07 -12.43 -17.30
C PRO A 323 -0.87 -12.80 -18.46
N ASN A 324 -1.00 -14.09 -18.76
CA ASN A 324 -1.89 -14.60 -19.81
C ASN A 324 -3.39 -14.28 -19.55
N THR A 325 -3.74 -13.94 -18.30
CA THR A 325 -5.08 -13.49 -17.87
C THR A 325 -5.35 -12.02 -18.12
N LEU A 326 -4.35 -11.21 -18.47
CA LEU A 326 -4.48 -9.74 -18.51
C LEU A 326 -5.58 -9.24 -19.45
N ALA A 327 -5.87 -9.98 -20.53
CA ALA A 327 -6.98 -9.65 -21.43
C ALA A 327 -8.36 -9.77 -20.75
N ASP A 328 -8.55 -10.80 -19.91
CA ASP A 328 -9.77 -10.97 -19.12
C ASP A 328 -9.86 -9.95 -18.00
N GLU A 329 -8.72 -9.57 -17.41
CA GLU A 329 -8.65 -8.55 -16.37
C GLU A 329 -9.08 -7.18 -16.90
N VAL A 330 -8.54 -6.76 -18.05
CA VAL A 330 -8.95 -5.52 -18.72
C VAL A 330 -10.42 -5.58 -19.13
N ARG A 331 -10.88 -6.71 -19.68
CA ARG A 331 -12.29 -6.91 -20.05
C ARG A 331 -13.23 -6.76 -18.87
N ALA A 332 -12.86 -7.27 -17.70
CA ALA A 332 -13.65 -7.16 -16.47
C ALA A 332 -13.59 -5.76 -15.83
N GLY A 333 -12.80 -4.82 -16.38
CA GLY A 333 -12.57 -3.51 -15.79
C GLY A 333 -11.57 -3.53 -14.62
N GLY A 334 -10.76 -4.58 -14.52
CA GLY A 334 -9.70 -4.74 -13.54
C GLY A 334 -9.60 -6.15 -12.98
N ARG A 335 -8.39 -6.53 -12.54
CA ARG A 335 -8.10 -7.85 -11.95
C ARG A 335 -8.95 -8.15 -10.72
N ILE A 336 -9.13 -7.17 -9.83
CA ILE A 336 -9.96 -7.31 -8.62
C ILE A 336 -11.41 -7.66 -9.00
N THR A 337 -11.98 -6.94 -9.96
CA THR A 337 -13.34 -7.18 -10.45
C THR A 337 -13.48 -8.57 -11.07
N LEU A 338 -12.48 -9.00 -11.85
CA LEU A 338 -12.43 -10.35 -12.41
C LEU A 338 -12.46 -11.44 -11.33
N ILE A 339 -11.64 -11.31 -10.29
CA ILE A 339 -11.55 -12.31 -9.21
C ILE A 339 -12.89 -12.43 -8.47
N ILE A 340 -13.52 -11.30 -8.12
CA ILE A 340 -14.82 -11.28 -7.44
C ILE A 340 -15.88 -11.96 -8.31
N GLY A 341 -15.99 -11.55 -9.58
CA GLY A 341 -16.99 -12.11 -10.49
C GLY A 341 -16.75 -13.59 -10.80
N ARG A 342 -15.49 -14.02 -10.95
CA ARG A 342 -15.13 -15.44 -11.14
C ARG A 342 -15.54 -16.28 -9.93
N ASN A 343 -15.31 -15.78 -8.72
CA ASN A 343 -15.70 -16.46 -7.48
C ASN A 343 -17.23 -16.53 -7.33
N LEU A 344 -17.96 -15.48 -7.71
CA LEU A 344 -19.43 -15.49 -7.77
C LEU A 344 -19.93 -16.54 -8.77
N THR A 345 -19.38 -16.58 -9.99
CA THR A 345 -19.69 -17.58 -11.00
C THR A 345 -19.43 -19.00 -10.50
N ARG A 346 -18.26 -19.24 -9.87
CA ARG A 346 -17.92 -20.55 -9.29
C ARG A 346 -18.93 -20.99 -8.21
N LYS A 347 -19.30 -20.08 -7.30
CA LYS A 347 -20.31 -20.36 -6.26
C LYS A 347 -21.67 -20.71 -6.88
N ALA A 348 -22.14 -19.92 -7.84
CA ALA A 348 -23.41 -20.15 -8.54
C ALA A 348 -23.43 -21.52 -9.25
N ARG A 349 -22.37 -21.85 -9.98
CA ARG A 349 -22.21 -23.15 -10.66
C ARG A 349 -22.25 -24.32 -9.70
N LYS A 350 -21.52 -24.22 -8.57
CA LYS A 350 -21.52 -25.24 -7.52
C LYS A 350 -22.92 -25.49 -6.97
N VAL A 351 -23.69 -24.44 -6.70
CA VAL A 351 -25.08 -24.56 -6.21
C VAL A 351 -25.99 -25.23 -7.25
N LEU A 352 -25.81 -24.90 -8.54
CA LEU A 352 -26.57 -25.49 -9.63
C LEU A 352 -26.09 -26.90 -10.04
N GLY A 353 -25.06 -27.44 -9.38
CA GLY A 353 -24.47 -28.73 -9.73
C GLY A 353 -23.80 -28.76 -11.10
N LEU A 354 -23.38 -27.59 -11.60
CA LEU A 354 -22.62 -27.44 -12.84
C LEU A 354 -21.14 -27.72 -12.55
N GLY A 355 -20.45 -28.39 -13.48
CA GLY A 355 -19.00 -28.62 -13.38
C GLY A 355 -18.19 -27.32 -13.50
N ASP A 356 -16.87 -27.44 -13.48
CA ASP A 356 -15.96 -26.31 -13.63
C ASP A 356 -16.27 -25.48 -14.90
N GLU A 357 -15.95 -24.20 -14.84
CA GLU A 357 -16.12 -23.28 -15.97
C GLU A 357 -14.92 -23.31 -16.92
N THR A 358 -15.17 -22.88 -18.16
CA THR A 358 -14.16 -22.64 -19.21
C THR A 358 -14.35 -21.27 -19.85
N ILE A 359 -15.00 -20.35 -19.13
CA ILE A 359 -15.34 -18.99 -19.52
C ILE A 359 -14.11 -18.09 -19.38
N PHE A 360 -13.35 -18.26 -18.30
CA PHE A 360 -12.18 -17.44 -17.99
C PHE A 360 -10.88 -18.15 -18.35
N SER A 361 -9.90 -17.35 -18.77
CA SER A 361 -8.52 -17.77 -18.93
C SER A 361 -7.97 -18.25 -17.59
N LYS A 362 -7.25 -19.37 -17.62
CA LYS A 362 -6.60 -19.92 -16.43
C LYS A 362 -5.17 -19.41 -16.38
N PRO A 363 -4.69 -18.91 -15.23
CA PRO A 363 -3.29 -18.55 -15.08
C PRO A 363 -2.40 -19.74 -15.40
N ASP A 364 -1.38 -19.51 -16.22
CA ASP A 364 -0.39 -20.54 -16.50
C ASP A 364 0.29 -20.96 -15.19
N GLN A 365 0.52 -22.27 -15.06
CA GLN A 365 1.17 -22.84 -13.88
C GLN A 365 2.59 -23.25 -14.25
N PRO A 366 3.60 -22.87 -13.44
CA PRO A 366 4.98 -23.29 -13.68
C PRO A 366 5.11 -24.82 -13.59
N ALA A 367 6.09 -25.38 -14.31
CA ALA A 367 6.41 -26.79 -14.21
C ALA A 367 6.98 -27.14 -12.83
N ASP A 368 6.72 -28.35 -12.36
CA ASP A 368 7.34 -28.86 -11.14
C ASP A 368 8.81 -29.22 -11.41
N THR A 369 9.73 -28.62 -10.66
CA THR A 369 11.17 -28.91 -10.74
C THR A 369 11.58 -30.15 -9.94
N GLY A 370 10.68 -30.69 -9.11
CA GLY A 370 10.94 -31.83 -8.21
C GLY A 370 11.82 -31.49 -7.00
N LYS A 371 12.14 -30.22 -6.79
CA LYS A 371 12.97 -29.71 -5.68
C LYS A 371 12.15 -29.32 -4.46
N GLY A 372 12.79 -29.16 -3.31
CA GLY A 372 12.16 -28.57 -2.13
C GLY A 372 11.74 -27.11 -2.32
N TYR A 373 11.13 -26.54 -1.28
CA TYR A 373 10.62 -25.17 -1.24
C TYR A 373 11.46 -24.26 -0.33
N THR A 374 11.61 -23.01 -0.72
CA THR A 374 12.18 -21.97 0.14
C THR A 374 11.24 -21.65 1.32
N LEU A 375 11.70 -20.86 2.30
CA LEU A 375 10.87 -20.51 3.46
C LEU A 375 9.64 -19.71 3.02
N ALA A 376 9.85 -18.72 2.14
CA ALA A 376 8.78 -17.89 1.60
C ALA A 376 7.77 -18.73 0.80
N GLN A 377 8.24 -19.68 -0.02
CA GLN A 377 7.38 -20.59 -0.78
C GLN A 377 6.52 -21.46 0.14
N LYS A 378 7.05 -21.92 1.28
CA LYS A 378 6.25 -22.67 2.28
C LYS A 378 5.24 -21.79 3.00
N MET A 379 5.60 -20.55 3.36
CA MET A 379 4.66 -19.60 3.97
C MET A 379 3.49 -19.26 3.05
N ILE A 380 3.75 -18.98 1.77
CA ILE A 380 2.71 -18.74 0.76
C ILE A 380 1.89 -20.01 0.53
N GLY A 381 2.55 -21.17 0.43
CA GLY A 381 1.87 -22.47 0.30
C GLY A 381 0.90 -22.73 1.44
N LYS A 382 1.33 -22.53 2.69
CA LYS A 382 0.49 -22.66 3.89
C LYS A 382 -0.76 -21.77 3.80
N ALA A 383 -0.61 -20.52 3.37
CA ALA A 383 -1.72 -19.59 3.15
C ALA A 383 -2.68 -20.03 2.02
N CYS A 384 -2.27 -20.97 1.16
CA CYS A 384 -3.08 -21.55 0.09
C CYS A 384 -3.58 -22.97 0.41
N GLY A 385 -3.27 -23.52 1.60
CA GLY A 385 -3.54 -24.92 1.94
C GLY A 385 -2.66 -25.94 1.18
N LEU A 386 -1.49 -25.51 0.70
CA LEU A 386 -0.51 -26.29 -0.04
C LEU A 386 0.78 -26.48 0.80
N PRO A 387 1.60 -27.52 0.53
CA PRO A 387 2.90 -27.68 1.19
C PRO A 387 3.93 -26.60 0.78
N GLY A 388 3.76 -26.00 -0.40
CA GLY A 388 4.62 -24.96 -0.96
C GLY A 388 4.08 -24.49 -2.32
N VAL A 389 4.67 -23.42 -2.85
CA VAL A 389 4.36 -22.85 -4.17
C VAL A 389 5.64 -22.64 -4.98
N ARG A 390 5.51 -22.48 -6.30
CA ARG A 390 6.65 -22.29 -7.22
C ARG A 390 6.68 -20.87 -7.77
N PRO A 391 7.87 -20.33 -8.10
CA PRO A 391 7.97 -19.05 -8.82
C PRO A 391 7.16 -19.06 -10.12
N GLY A 392 6.46 -17.97 -10.41
CA GLY A 392 5.54 -17.84 -11.54
C GLY A 392 4.14 -18.40 -11.30
N MET A 393 3.91 -19.12 -10.19
CA MET A 393 2.59 -19.66 -9.86
C MET A 393 1.63 -18.52 -9.45
N TYR A 394 0.46 -18.44 -10.08
CA TYR A 394 -0.63 -17.60 -9.56
C TYR A 394 -1.33 -18.31 -8.40
N VAL A 395 -1.51 -17.60 -7.28
CA VAL A 395 -2.24 -18.07 -6.11
C VAL A 395 -3.14 -16.98 -5.53
N GLU A 396 -4.17 -17.39 -4.80
CA GLU A 396 -5.02 -16.52 -3.99
C GLU A 396 -4.79 -16.87 -2.52
N ALA A 397 -3.76 -16.27 -1.91
CA ALA A 397 -3.30 -16.63 -0.58
C ALA A 397 -4.15 -15.98 0.52
N GLU A 398 -4.47 -16.74 1.57
CA GLU A 398 -5.07 -16.21 2.79
C GLU A 398 -4.17 -15.12 3.37
N THR A 399 -4.76 -13.96 3.64
CA THR A 399 -4.06 -12.75 4.08
C THR A 399 -4.59 -12.35 5.45
N LEU A 400 -3.88 -12.76 6.51
CA LEU A 400 -4.38 -12.66 7.89
C LEU A 400 -4.16 -11.30 8.53
N THR A 401 -3.10 -10.59 8.14
CA THR A 401 -2.72 -9.30 8.75
C THR A 401 -2.58 -8.23 7.67
N VAL A 402 -3.38 -7.17 7.81
CA VAL A 402 -3.43 -6.05 6.87
C VAL A 402 -3.12 -4.74 7.59
N GLY A 403 -2.08 -4.04 7.12
CA GLY A 403 -1.68 -2.72 7.65
C GLY A 403 -2.16 -1.54 6.81
N SER A 404 -2.57 -0.45 7.45
CA SER A 404 -2.94 0.82 6.82
C SER A 404 -2.40 2.01 7.63
N GLN A 405 -1.97 3.06 6.92
CA GLN A 405 -1.43 4.30 7.51
C GLN A 405 -2.19 5.52 6.97
N ASP A 406 -1.98 6.68 7.56
CA ASP A 406 -2.83 7.87 7.43
C ASP A 406 -2.66 8.69 6.13
N THR A 407 -1.67 8.39 5.30
CA THR A 407 -1.48 9.03 3.97
C THR A 407 -1.94 8.17 2.80
N THR A 408 -2.14 6.87 3.02
CA THR A 408 -2.76 5.93 2.08
C THR A 408 -4.16 5.50 2.54
N GLY A 409 -4.44 5.60 3.83
CA GLY A 409 -5.68 5.23 4.49
C GLY A 409 -6.94 5.91 3.93
N PRO A 410 -6.94 7.22 3.61
CA PRO A 410 -8.08 7.84 2.94
C PRO A 410 -8.40 7.20 1.58
N MET A 411 -7.39 6.89 0.77
CA MET A 411 -7.59 6.17 -0.50
C MET A 411 -8.08 4.74 -0.23
N THR A 412 -7.48 4.03 0.74
CA THR A 412 -7.91 2.66 1.11
C THR A 412 -9.36 2.64 1.59
N ARG A 413 -9.80 3.63 2.38
CA ARG A 413 -11.21 3.83 2.77
C ARG A 413 -12.10 3.95 1.54
N ASP A 414 -11.72 4.77 0.58
CA ASP A 414 -12.52 5.02 -0.62
C ASP A 414 -12.61 3.75 -1.50
N GLU A 415 -11.51 2.99 -1.63
CA GLU A 415 -11.55 1.68 -2.29
C GLU A 415 -12.40 0.64 -1.52
N ILE A 416 -12.39 0.63 -0.17
CA ILE A 416 -13.28 -0.22 0.64
C ILE A 416 -14.75 0.16 0.42
N LYS A 417 -15.05 1.46 0.31
CA LYS A 417 -16.40 1.95 0.02
C LYS A 417 -16.90 1.43 -1.31
N GLU A 418 -16.08 1.50 -2.36
CA GLU A 418 -16.40 1.01 -3.70
C GLU A 418 -16.51 -0.51 -3.78
N LEU A 419 -15.67 -1.24 -3.03
CA LEU A 419 -15.82 -2.69 -2.82
C LEU A 419 -17.08 -3.02 -2.00
N ALA A 420 -17.83 -2.02 -1.55
CA ALA A 420 -19.12 -2.17 -0.90
C ALA A 420 -19.08 -3.04 0.37
N ALA A 421 -17.97 -3.00 1.10
CA ALA A 421 -17.74 -3.86 2.24
C ALA A 421 -18.14 -3.21 3.56
N LEU A 422 -19.02 -3.90 4.29
CA LEU A 422 -19.49 -3.52 5.62
C LEU A 422 -18.66 -4.14 6.76
N SER A 423 -17.76 -5.07 6.44
CA SER A 423 -16.85 -5.72 7.38
C SER A 423 -15.55 -6.13 6.69
N PHE A 424 -14.50 -6.33 7.48
CA PHE A 424 -13.28 -6.99 7.03
C PHE A 424 -13.38 -8.50 7.23
N SER A 425 -12.94 -9.27 6.22
CA SER A 425 -12.78 -10.72 6.33
C SER A 425 -11.34 -11.11 6.70
N SER A 426 -10.36 -10.22 6.51
CA SER A 426 -9.01 -10.43 7.04
C SER A 426 -9.05 -10.53 8.56
N ASP A 427 -8.24 -11.42 9.13
CA ASP A 427 -8.25 -11.67 10.57
C ASP A 427 -7.79 -10.46 11.41
N LEU A 428 -7.01 -9.53 10.87
CA LEU A 428 -6.71 -8.25 11.49
C LEU A 428 -6.45 -7.20 10.40
N PHE A 429 -7.17 -6.09 10.50
CA PHE A 429 -6.91 -4.88 9.74
C PHE A 429 -6.53 -3.78 10.73
N MET A 430 -5.34 -3.18 10.63
CA MET A 430 -4.87 -2.12 11.54
C MET A 430 -4.66 -0.80 10.81
N GLN A 431 -5.19 0.29 11.35
CA GLN A 431 -4.97 1.66 10.90
C GLN A 431 -4.11 2.44 11.90
N SER A 432 -3.09 3.15 11.41
CA SER A 432 -2.23 4.04 12.20
C SER A 432 -2.37 5.51 11.80
N PHE A 433 -1.84 6.42 12.63
CA PHE A 433 -1.81 7.87 12.38
C PHE A 433 -0.42 8.44 12.63
N CYS A 434 0.54 8.02 11.82
CA CYS A 434 1.97 8.23 12.07
C CYS A 434 2.64 9.24 11.13
N HIS A 435 2.07 9.49 9.95
CA HIS A 435 2.65 10.37 8.95
C HIS A 435 2.12 11.81 9.02
N THR A 436 1.00 12.03 9.71
CA THR A 436 0.31 13.33 9.73
C THR A 436 0.06 13.89 11.14
N ALA A 437 0.45 13.16 12.19
CA ALA A 437 0.14 13.56 13.57
C ALA A 437 0.94 14.77 14.07
N ALA A 438 2.15 15.02 13.57
CA ALA A 438 3.05 16.02 14.16
C ALA A 438 2.61 17.46 13.84
N TYR A 439 2.22 17.73 12.59
CA TYR A 439 1.82 19.06 12.12
C TYR A 439 0.56 18.99 11.24
N PRO A 440 -0.59 18.57 11.80
CA PRO A 440 -1.77 18.25 11.00
C PRO A 440 -2.35 19.48 10.31
N LYS A 441 -2.63 19.36 9.02
CA LYS A 441 -3.47 20.32 8.26
C LYS A 441 -4.94 20.14 8.65
N PRO A 442 -5.84 21.10 8.34
CA PRO A 442 -7.27 20.93 8.60
C PRO A 442 -7.87 19.64 8.01
N SER A 443 -7.43 19.24 6.81
CA SER A 443 -7.81 17.96 6.19
C SER A 443 -7.35 16.75 7.00
N ASP A 444 -6.15 16.81 7.57
CA ASP A 444 -5.60 15.73 8.41
C ASP A 444 -6.40 15.62 9.71
N VAL A 445 -6.78 16.74 10.34
CA VAL A 445 -7.64 16.74 11.55
C VAL A 445 -9.01 16.12 11.25
N GLN A 446 -9.60 16.41 10.10
CA GLN A 446 -10.87 15.78 9.70
C GLN A 446 -10.69 14.26 9.48
N MET A 447 -9.59 13.87 8.86
CA MET A 447 -9.23 12.46 8.64
C MET A 447 -8.98 11.73 9.98
N HIS A 448 -8.30 12.35 10.95
CA HIS A 448 -8.10 11.81 12.30
C HIS A 448 -9.41 11.55 13.05
N ARG A 449 -10.46 12.32 12.75
CA ARG A 449 -11.79 12.15 13.38
C ARG A 449 -12.65 11.08 12.72
N THR A 450 -12.52 10.92 11.40
CA THR A 450 -13.44 10.10 10.59
C THR A 450 -12.90 8.71 10.28
N LEU A 451 -11.59 8.59 10.01
CA LEU A 451 -10.98 7.33 9.59
C LEU A 451 -10.99 6.26 10.70
N PRO A 452 -10.74 6.55 11.99
CA PRO A 452 -10.84 5.53 13.04
C PRO A 452 -12.22 4.88 13.09
N TYR A 453 -13.29 5.68 13.05
CA TYR A 453 -14.67 5.17 13.08
C TYR A 453 -14.97 4.29 11.86
N PHE A 454 -14.53 4.71 10.66
CA PHE A 454 -14.71 3.92 9.45
C PHE A 454 -14.06 2.54 9.54
N ILE A 455 -12.85 2.46 10.11
CA ILE A 455 -12.11 1.20 10.26
C ILE A 455 -12.73 0.33 11.36
N MET A 456 -13.03 0.91 12.53
CA MET A 456 -13.60 0.16 13.66
C MET A 456 -15.02 -0.36 13.39
N SER A 457 -15.85 0.41 12.67
CA SER A 457 -17.19 -0.05 12.26
C SER A 457 -17.19 -1.29 11.35
N ARG A 458 -16.01 -1.66 10.82
CA ARG A 458 -15.79 -2.86 9.98
C ARG A 458 -15.00 -3.96 10.71
N GLY A 459 -14.80 -3.83 12.02
CA GLY A 459 -14.05 -4.77 12.85
C GLY A 459 -12.52 -4.59 12.81
N GLY A 460 -12.03 -3.48 12.27
CA GLY A 460 -10.60 -3.16 12.25
C GLY A 460 -10.12 -2.52 13.56
N VAL A 461 -8.80 -2.50 13.75
CA VAL A 461 -8.11 -1.85 14.86
C VAL A 461 -7.62 -0.47 14.45
N ALA A 462 -7.93 0.57 15.21
CA ALA A 462 -7.45 1.93 14.93
C ALA A 462 -6.58 2.45 16.07
N LEU A 463 -5.33 2.83 15.76
CA LEU A 463 -4.47 3.56 16.68
C LEU A 463 -4.89 5.03 16.77
N LYS A 464 -4.22 5.80 17.62
CA LYS A 464 -4.47 7.23 17.87
C LYS A 464 -3.32 8.08 17.31
N PRO A 465 -3.57 9.33 16.85
CA PRO A 465 -2.49 10.27 16.54
C PRO A 465 -1.56 10.43 17.75
N GLY A 466 -0.24 10.26 17.53
CA GLY A 466 0.77 10.31 18.58
C GLY A 466 1.18 8.95 19.17
N ASP A 467 0.49 7.85 18.83
CA ASP A 467 0.90 6.50 19.24
C ASP A 467 2.21 6.07 18.59
N GLY A 468 2.46 6.54 17.36
CA GLY A 468 3.70 6.32 16.63
C GLY A 468 3.57 5.46 15.38
N VAL A 469 4.72 5.05 14.87
CA VAL A 469 4.94 4.47 13.54
C VAL A 469 4.19 3.15 13.35
N ILE A 470 3.50 3.02 12.20
CA ILE A 470 2.69 1.85 11.83
C ILE A 470 3.38 0.51 12.15
N HIS A 471 4.59 0.30 11.64
CA HIS A 471 5.23 -1.02 11.66
C HIS A 471 5.65 -1.45 13.07
N THR A 472 6.01 -0.51 13.93
CA THR A 472 6.37 -0.79 15.32
C THR A 472 5.17 -1.29 16.15
N TRP A 473 3.95 -0.94 15.73
CA TRP A 473 2.71 -1.49 16.28
C TRP A 473 2.24 -2.74 15.53
N LEU A 474 2.22 -2.70 14.20
CA LEU A 474 1.73 -3.80 13.35
C LEU A 474 2.52 -5.08 13.58
N ASN A 475 3.85 -4.99 13.67
CA ASN A 475 4.71 -6.15 13.90
C ASN A 475 4.40 -6.84 15.23
N ARG A 476 3.95 -6.09 16.24
CA ARG A 476 3.46 -6.65 17.52
C ARG A 476 2.11 -7.36 17.41
N MET A 477 1.49 -7.39 16.23
CA MET A 477 0.22 -8.04 15.94
C MET A 477 0.34 -9.17 14.89
N VAL A 478 1.54 -9.40 14.35
CA VAL A 478 1.79 -10.46 13.36
C VAL A 478 1.87 -11.83 14.04
N LEU A 479 1.34 -12.86 13.37
CA LEU A 479 1.52 -14.25 13.78
C LEU A 479 2.64 -14.91 12.96
N PRO A 480 3.51 -15.74 13.59
CA PRO A 480 4.57 -16.45 12.89
C PRO A 480 4.07 -17.28 11.70
N ASP A 481 4.87 -17.31 10.62
CA ASP A 481 4.60 -18.06 9.39
C ASP A 481 3.25 -17.78 8.72
N THR A 482 2.72 -16.57 8.90
CA THR A 482 1.51 -16.13 8.21
C THR A 482 1.82 -15.09 7.14
N LEU A 483 0.91 -15.00 6.16
CA LEU A 483 0.98 -14.04 5.08
C LEU A 483 0.13 -12.79 5.39
N GLY A 484 0.65 -11.62 5.03
CA GLY A 484 -0.08 -10.35 5.13
C GLY A 484 0.25 -9.35 4.02
N THR A 485 -0.33 -8.17 4.14
CA THR A 485 -0.08 -7.03 3.24
C THR A 485 -0.23 -5.71 4.00
N GLY A 486 0.08 -4.59 3.34
CA GLY A 486 -0.23 -3.28 3.87
C GLY A 486 -0.10 -2.17 2.83
N GLY A 487 -0.85 -1.09 3.06
CA GLY A 487 -0.85 0.14 2.27
C GLY A 487 0.39 0.99 2.49
N ASP A 488 1.54 0.36 2.66
CA ASP A 488 2.82 0.98 2.95
C ASP A 488 3.95 0.06 2.48
N SER A 489 4.89 0.58 1.70
CA SER A 489 6.00 -0.18 1.09
C SER A 489 6.95 -0.82 2.10
N HIS A 490 6.93 -0.36 3.36
CA HIS A 490 7.76 -0.85 4.45
C HIS A 490 6.99 -1.85 5.34
N THR A 491 5.81 -2.31 4.90
CA THR A 491 5.13 -3.47 5.50
C THR A 491 5.92 -4.74 5.21
N ARG A 492 6.94 -5.02 6.02
CA ARG A 492 7.91 -6.12 5.83
C ARG A 492 8.02 -6.97 7.10
N PHE A 493 7.10 -7.91 7.25
CA PHE A 493 6.95 -8.65 8.50
C PHE A 493 8.25 -9.36 8.93
N PRO A 494 8.67 -9.22 10.20
CA PRO A 494 9.87 -9.88 10.70
C PRO A 494 9.65 -11.35 11.09
N ILE A 495 8.39 -11.78 11.27
CA ILE A 495 7.98 -13.15 11.68
C ILE A 495 6.83 -13.64 10.80
N GLY A 496 7.07 -13.78 9.51
CA GLY A 496 6.08 -14.13 8.50
C GLY A 496 6.52 -13.57 7.14
N VAL A 497 5.58 -13.43 6.22
CA VAL A 497 5.85 -12.79 4.92
C VAL A 497 4.76 -11.77 4.61
N SER A 498 5.16 -10.61 4.08
CA SER A 498 4.19 -9.60 3.63
C SER A 498 4.57 -9.05 2.27
N PHE A 499 3.53 -8.84 1.45
CA PHE A 499 3.65 -8.22 0.13
C PHE A 499 2.93 -6.87 0.16
N PRO A 500 3.65 -5.74 0.32
CA PRO A 500 3.05 -4.42 0.25
C PRO A 500 2.33 -4.19 -1.07
N ALA A 501 1.24 -3.42 -0.99
CA ALA A 501 0.43 -3.14 -2.16
C ALA A 501 -0.16 -1.73 -2.14
N GLY A 502 -0.75 -1.34 -3.27
CA GLY A 502 -1.55 -0.12 -3.36
C GLY A 502 -2.90 -0.25 -2.66
N SER A 503 -3.54 0.89 -2.37
CA SER A 503 -4.79 0.96 -1.61
C SER A 503 -5.93 0.05 -2.12
N GLY A 504 -6.02 -0.20 -3.43
CA GLY A 504 -7.05 -1.08 -4.01
C GLY A 504 -6.87 -2.54 -3.59
N LEU A 505 -5.67 -3.09 -3.76
CA LEU A 505 -5.37 -4.46 -3.35
C LEU A 505 -5.37 -4.63 -1.83
N VAL A 506 -4.98 -3.60 -1.07
CA VAL A 506 -5.07 -3.60 0.39
C VAL A 506 -6.52 -3.60 0.86
N ALA A 507 -7.39 -2.81 0.22
CA ALA A 507 -8.82 -2.86 0.46
C ALA A 507 -9.38 -4.25 0.13
N PHE A 508 -9.03 -4.80 -1.04
CA PHE A 508 -9.44 -6.16 -1.44
C PHE A 508 -9.00 -7.22 -0.42
N ALA A 509 -7.75 -7.17 0.04
CA ALA A 509 -7.22 -8.11 1.03
C ALA A 509 -7.93 -7.97 2.39
N GLY A 510 -8.19 -6.75 2.85
CA GLY A 510 -8.97 -6.50 4.05
C GLY A 510 -10.40 -7.04 3.96
N VAL A 511 -11.06 -6.78 2.83
CA VAL A 511 -12.48 -7.14 2.60
C VAL A 511 -12.67 -8.63 2.39
N THR A 512 -11.80 -9.27 1.62
CA THR A 512 -11.95 -10.69 1.22
C THR A 512 -11.16 -11.65 2.10
N GLY A 513 -10.16 -11.18 2.85
CA GLY A 513 -9.23 -12.02 3.61
C GLY A 513 -8.23 -12.77 2.72
N THR A 514 -8.14 -12.44 1.43
CA THR A 514 -7.27 -13.11 0.46
C THR A 514 -6.57 -12.10 -0.44
N MET A 515 -5.44 -12.47 -1.04
CA MET A 515 -4.72 -11.61 -1.97
C MET A 515 -4.24 -12.42 -3.18
N PRO A 516 -4.53 -11.96 -4.42
CA PRO A 516 -3.91 -12.51 -5.62
C PRO A 516 -2.41 -12.23 -5.61
N LEU A 517 -1.63 -13.26 -5.95
CA LEU A 517 -0.17 -13.18 -6.00
C LEU A 517 0.34 -14.03 -7.15
N ASN A 518 1.18 -13.42 -8.01
CA ASN A 518 2.11 -14.17 -8.84
C ASN A 518 3.36 -14.39 -8.01
N VAL A 519 3.62 -15.65 -7.62
CA VAL A 519 4.70 -16.01 -6.70
C VAL A 519 6.05 -15.59 -7.30
N PRO A 520 6.80 -14.68 -6.67
CA PRO A 520 8.09 -14.27 -7.23
C PRO A 520 9.19 -15.33 -7.01
N GLU A 521 10.28 -15.19 -7.76
CA GLU A 521 11.54 -15.88 -7.44
C GLU A 521 12.14 -15.38 -6.13
N SER A 522 13.04 -16.16 -5.53
CA SER A 522 13.73 -15.80 -4.29
C SER A 522 15.23 -15.58 -4.49
N VAL A 523 15.80 -14.61 -3.76
CA VAL A 523 17.24 -14.40 -3.62
C VAL A 523 17.63 -14.65 -2.17
N LEU A 524 18.60 -15.55 -1.95
CA LEU A 524 19.09 -15.86 -0.61
C LEU A 524 20.27 -14.97 -0.24
N VAL A 525 20.19 -14.30 0.91
CA VAL A 525 21.32 -13.67 1.59
C VAL A 525 21.64 -14.46 2.84
N ARG A 526 22.89 -14.95 2.96
CA ARG A 526 23.35 -15.72 4.12
C ARG A 526 24.52 -15.01 4.79
N PHE A 527 24.32 -14.59 6.03
CA PHE A 527 25.39 -14.08 6.88
C PHE A 527 26.16 -15.23 7.54
N LYS A 528 27.47 -15.07 7.70
CA LYS A 528 28.34 -16.00 8.45
C LYS A 528 29.43 -15.26 9.21
N GLY A 529 30.06 -15.95 10.16
CA GLY A 529 31.11 -15.39 11.00
C GLY A 529 30.56 -14.54 12.16
N ASP A 530 31.42 -13.73 12.76
CA ASP A 530 31.10 -12.90 13.92
C ASP A 530 31.09 -11.41 13.57
N LEU A 531 30.14 -10.67 14.15
CA LEU A 531 30.06 -9.21 14.02
C LEU A 531 31.30 -8.55 14.64
N GLN A 532 31.94 -7.65 13.90
CA GLN A 532 33.16 -6.99 14.35
C GLN A 532 32.85 -5.84 15.34
N PRO A 533 33.79 -5.48 16.23
CA PRO A 533 33.60 -4.37 17.17
C PRO A 533 33.23 -3.07 16.44
N GLY A 534 32.21 -2.38 16.96
CA GLY A 534 31.70 -1.13 16.40
C GLY A 534 30.81 -1.29 15.17
N ILE A 535 30.64 -2.51 14.63
CA ILE A 535 29.70 -2.75 13.53
C ILE A 535 28.31 -3.04 14.11
N THR A 536 27.30 -2.47 13.48
CA THR A 536 25.90 -2.54 13.90
C THR A 536 25.09 -3.39 12.92
N LEU A 537 23.85 -3.72 13.30
CA LEU A 537 22.94 -4.41 12.37
C LEU A 537 22.62 -3.56 11.14
N ARG A 538 22.54 -2.23 11.29
CA ARG A 538 22.33 -1.31 10.18
C ARG A 538 23.49 -1.31 9.18
N ASP A 539 24.71 -1.62 9.61
CA ASP A 539 25.83 -1.82 8.69
C ASP A 539 25.67 -3.12 7.89
N LEU A 540 25.12 -4.18 8.49
CA LEU A 540 24.79 -5.42 7.77
C LEU A 540 23.67 -5.22 6.74
N VAL A 541 22.68 -4.38 7.06
CA VAL A 541 21.67 -3.93 6.08
C VAL A 541 22.34 -3.31 4.86
N ASN A 542 23.27 -2.38 5.07
CA ASN A 542 24.00 -1.73 3.98
C ASN A 542 25.06 -2.65 3.32
N ALA A 543 25.50 -3.72 4.00
CA ALA A 543 26.41 -4.71 3.44
C ALA A 543 25.77 -5.54 2.31
N ILE A 544 24.44 -5.72 2.33
CA ILE A 544 23.70 -6.44 1.28
C ILE A 544 23.90 -5.78 -0.09
N PRO A 545 23.55 -4.49 -0.30
CA PRO A 545 23.88 -3.80 -1.54
C PRO A 545 25.39 -3.76 -1.83
N TYR A 546 26.22 -3.55 -0.81
CA TYR A 546 27.67 -3.41 -0.99
C TYR A 546 28.29 -4.67 -1.60
N VAL A 547 27.94 -5.84 -1.07
CA VAL A 547 28.43 -7.13 -1.59
C VAL A 547 27.79 -7.45 -2.95
N ALA A 548 26.51 -7.12 -3.15
CA ALA A 548 25.85 -7.32 -4.45
C ALA A 548 26.51 -6.48 -5.57
N ILE A 549 26.91 -5.23 -5.28
CA ILE A 549 27.67 -4.36 -6.20
C ILE A 549 29.03 -4.97 -6.52
N LYS A 550 29.77 -5.41 -5.49
CA LYS A 550 31.08 -6.07 -5.69
C LYS A 550 30.98 -7.35 -6.54
N LYS A 551 29.86 -8.06 -6.46
CA LYS A 551 29.58 -9.25 -7.29
C LYS A 551 29.01 -8.92 -8.67
N GLY A 552 28.74 -7.65 -8.98
CA GLY A 552 28.14 -7.22 -10.25
C GLY A 552 26.65 -7.57 -10.40
N LEU A 553 25.98 -7.92 -9.29
CA LEU A 553 24.55 -8.27 -9.23
C LEU A 553 23.65 -7.04 -9.01
N LEU A 554 24.25 -5.92 -8.61
CA LEU A 554 23.60 -4.64 -8.42
C LEU A 554 24.48 -3.53 -9.01
N THR A 555 23.90 -2.53 -9.65
CA THR A 555 24.60 -1.33 -10.13
C THR A 555 23.91 -0.05 -9.64
N VAL A 556 24.70 1.00 -9.39
CA VAL A 556 24.18 2.32 -8.99
C VAL A 556 23.67 3.12 -10.20
N GLU A 557 24.33 3.00 -11.36
CA GLU A 557 23.92 3.69 -12.58
C GLU A 557 22.48 3.35 -12.96
N LYS A 558 21.64 4.37 -13.16
CA LYS A 558 20.21 4.21 -13.48
C LYS A 558 20.00 3.63 -14.89
N LYS A 559 20.81 4.07 -15.87
CA LYS A 559 20.72 3.58 -17.24
C LYS A 559 21.25 2.15 -17.31
N GLY A 560 20.40 1.21 -17.73
CA GLY A 560 20.76 -0.21 -17.80
C GLY A 560 21.01 -0.85 -16.43
N LYS A 561 20.35 -0.33 -15.38
CA LYS A 561 20.53 -0.77 -14.00
C LYS A 561 20.33 -2.28 -13.85
N LYS A 562 21.31 -2.96 -13.25
CA LYS A 562 21.17 -4.33 -12.77
C LYS A 562 20.73 -4.31 -11.32
N ASN A 563 19.73 -5.10 -10.97
CA ASN A 563 19.31 -5.29 -9.59
C ASN A 563 18.73 -6.70 -9.43
N ILE A 564 19.52 -7.63 -8.91
CA ILE A 564 19.11 -9.03 -8.68
C ILE A 564 17.91 -9.16 -7.73
N PHE A 565 17.68 -8.15 -6.88
CA PHE A 565 16.63 -8.19 -5.88
C PHE A 565 15.27 -7.70 -6.42
N ALA A 566 15.26 -6.95 -7.52
CA ALA A 566 14.08 -6.31 -8.04
C ALA A 566 12.99 -7.34 -8.38
N GLY A 567 11.81 -7.19 -7.77
CA GLY A 567 10.67 -8.09 -7.98
C GLY A 567 10.78 -9.45 -7.30
N THR A 568 11.92 -9.80 -6.71
CA THR A 568 12.14 -11.08 -6.01
C THR A 568 11.72 -11.02 -4.53
N ILE A 569 11.60 -12.17 -3.88
CA ILE A 569 11.57 -12.27 -2.42
C ILE A 569 13.00 -12.31 -1.89
N LEU A 570 13.35 -11.37 -0.99
CA LEU A 570 14.64 -11.40 -0.29
C LEU A 570 14.54 -12.34 0.92
N GLU A 571 15.24 -13.46 0.90
CA GLU A 571 15.27 -14.41 2.03
C GLU A 571 16.61 -14.28 2.76
N ILE A 572 16.56 -14.03 4.08
CA ILE A 572 17.75 -13.75 4.89
C ILE A 572 17.93 -14.83 5.96
N GLU A 573 19.13 -15.36 6.08
CA GLU A 573 19.51 -16.31 7.14
C GLU A 573 20.93 -16.09 7.67
N GLY A 574 21.30 -16.85 8.72
CA GLY A 574 22.62 -16.78 9.37
C GLY A 574 22.66 -15.94 10.64
N LEU A 575 21.56 -15.29 11.02
CA LEU A 575 21.41 -14.47 12.22
C LEU A 575 20.19 -14.91 13.07
N PRO A 576 20.06 -16.19 13.44
CA PRO A 576 18.79 -16.71 13.95
C PRO A 576 18.42 -16.20 15.36
N LYS A 577 19.38 -15.64 16.10
CA LYS A 577 19.20 -15.16 17.48
C LYS A 577 18.88 -13.67 17.59
N LEU A 578 18.65 -12.98 16.47
CA LEU A 578 18.19 -11.59 16.51
C LEU A 578 16.85 -11.50 17.22
N LYS A 579 16.66 -10.43 17.99
CA LYS A 579 15.32 -10.07 18.47
C LYS A 579 14.42 -9.72 17.28
N VAL A 580 13.12 -9.90 17.40
CA VAL A 580 12.18 -9.66 16.29
C VAL A 580 12.24 -8.20 15.80
N GLU A 581 12.43 -7.24 16.70
CA GLU A 581 12.62 -5.82 16.36
C GLU A 581 13.92 -5.56 15.58
N GLN A 582 14.96 -6.36 15.82
CA GLN A 582 16.21 -6.31 15.05
C GLN A 582 16.04 -6.96 13.68
N ALA A 583 15.39 -8.12 13.60
CA ALA A 583 15.07 -8.78 12.34
C ALA A 583 14.29 -7.84 11.41
N PHE A 584 13.46 -6.95 11.98
CA PHE A 584 12.76 -5.94 11.22
C PHE A 584 13.70 -4.93 10.54
N GLU A 585 14.87 -4.57 11.10
CA GLU A 585 15.83 -3.69 10.41
C GLU A 585 16.29 -4.26 9.06
N LEU A 586 16.44 -5.59 8.99
CA LEU A 586 16.78 -6.31 7.76
C LEU A 586 15.59 -6.42 6.80
N SER A 587 14.42 -6.82 7.30
CA SER A 587 13.24 -6.98 6.45
C SER A 587 12.71 -5.65 5.93
N ASP A 588 12.72 -4.59 6.74
CA ASP A 588 12.26 -3.24 6.39
C ASP A 588 13.02 -2.69 5.18
N ALA A 589 14.35 -2.79 5.20
CA ALA A 589 15.23 -2.31 4.14
C ALA A 589 15.14 -3.10 2.82
N SER A 590 14.46 -4.25 2.80
CA SER A 590 14.17 -4.98 1.54
C SER A 590 13.35 -4.14 0.56
N ALA A 591 12.56 -3.18 1.06
CA ALA A 591 11.82 -2.24 0.23
C ALA A 591 12.75 -1.43 -0.68
N GLU A 592 13.90 -0.99 -0.17
CA GLU A 592 14.91 -0.24 -0.92
C GLU A 592 15.68 -1.12 -1.90
N ARG A 593 15.60 -2.45 -1.80
CA ARG A 593 16.13 -3.39 -2.80
C ARG A 593 15.15 -3.60 -3.97
N SER A 594 13.97 -2.98 -3.91
CA SER A 594 12.84 -3.24 -4.81
C SER A 594 12.34 -4.69 -4.75
N SER A 595 12.57 -5.38 -3.62
CA SER A 595 12.04 -6.72 -3.40
C SER A 595 10.53 -6.68 -3.20
N ALA A 596 9.85 -7.70 -3.73
CA ALA A 596 8.41 -7.88 -3.59
C ALA A 596 8.02 -8.17 -2.13
N ALA A 597 8.82 -9.01 -1.45
CA ALA A 597 8.67 -9.37 -0.04
C ALA A 597 10.04 -9.69 0.58
N CYS A 598 10.04 -9.95 1.89
CA CYS A 598 11.22 -10.41 2.61
C CYS A 598 10.83 -11.46 3.65
N THR A 599 11.75 -12.39 3.92
CA THR A 599 11.69 -13.27 5.10
C THR A 599 13.01 -13.23 5.85
N VAL A 600 12.98 -13.33 7.17
CA VAL A 600 14.17 -13.48 8.02
C VAL A 600 14.03 -14.76 8.82
N ARG A 601 14.98 -15.67 8.69
CA ARG A 601 14.97 -16.95 9.40
C ARG A 601 15.49 -16.76 10.83
N LEU A 602 14.60 -16.94 11.80
CA LEU A 602 14.88 -16.82 13.24
C LEU A 602 14.71 -18.16 13.96
N ASP A 603 15.39 -18.32 15.08
CA ASP A 603 15.09 -19.35 16.06
C ASP A 603 13.74 -19.03 16.74
N LYS A 604 13.13 -20.02 17.40
CA LYS A 604 11.83 -19.82 18.07
C LYS A 604 11.92 -18.97 19.33
N GLU A 605 13.05 -18.94 20.02
CA GLU A 605 13.20 -18.27 21.31
C GLU A 605 12.95 -16.75 21.24
N PRO A 606 13.53 -15.99 20.29
CA PRO A 606 13.19 -14.58 20.10
C PRO A 606 11.71 -14.34 19.74
N VAL A 607 11.08 -15.28 19.03
CA VAL A 607 9.67 -15.17 18.62
C VAL A 607 8.75 -15.39 19.83
N ILE A 608 9.06 -16.36 20.69
CA ILE A 608 8.32 -16.62 21.94
C ILE A 608 8.36 -15.37 22.84
N GLU A 609 9.56 -14.84 23.12
CA GLU A 609 9.73 -13.64 23.96
C GLU A 609 8.92 -12.45 23.41
N TYR A 610 8.95 -12.25 22.09
CA TYR A 610 8.22 -11.17 21.45
C TYR A 610 6.71 -11.35 21.57
N LEU A 611 6.18 -12.55 21.33
CA LEU A 611 4.74 -12.81 21.45
C LEU A 611 4.23 -12.74 22.90
N GLU A 612 5.02 -13.16 23.89
CA GLU A 612 4.68 -12.99 25.30
C GLU A 612 4.54 -11.51 25.68
N SER A 613 5.47 -10.67 25.19
CA SER A 613 5.39 -9.22 25.31
C SER A 613 4.14 -8.66 24.62
N ASN A 614 3.89 -9.08 23.38
CA ASN A 614 2.80 -8.56 22.56
C ASN A 614 1.43 -8.90 23.11
N VAL A 615 1.24 -10.12 23.65
CA VAL A 615 0.00 -10.51 24.33
C VAL A 615 -0.34 -9.51 25.44
N LYS A 616 0.65 -9.11 26.25
CA LYS A 616 0.44 -8.14 27.34
C LYS A 616 0.14 -6.74 26.84
N LEU A 617 0.82 -6.30 25.78
CA LEU A 617 0.50 -5.03 25.12
C LEU A 617 -0.94 -5.01 24.61
N LEU A 618 -1.36 -6.07 23.91
CA LEU A 618 -2.70 -6.18 23.32
C LEU A 618 -3.80 -6.26 24.40
N GLU A 619 -3.56 -6.97 25.51
CA GLU A 619 -4.43 -6.97 26.68
C GLU A 619 -4.57 -5.54 27.24
N GLN A 620 -3.47 -4.79 27.38
CA GLN A 620 -3.52 -3.40 27.83
C GLN A 620 -4.21 -2.47 26.82
N MET A 621 -4.05 -2.68 25.51
CA MET A 621 -4.75 -1.90 24.49
C MET A 621 -6.28 -2.02 24.64
N ILE A 622 -6.80 -3.20 24.99
CA ILE A 622 -8.22 -3.39 25.29
C ILE A 622 -8.60 -2.56 26.53
N ASP A 623 -7.80 -2.65 27.60
CA ASP A 623 -8.02 -1.88 28.84
C ASP A 623 -8.04 -0.34 28.57
N GLU A 624 -7.22 0.15 27.64
CA GLU A 624 -7.13 1.57 27.23
C GLU A 624 -8.13 1.98 26.12
N GLY A 625 -9.08 1.10 25.79
CA GLY A 625 -10.18 1.40 24.87
C GLY A 625 -9.76 1.54 23.41
N TYR A 626 -8.70 0.87 22.97
CA TYR A 626 -8.43 0.69 21.55
C TYR A 626 -9.50 -0.22 20.94
N GLY A 627 -10.25 0.25 19.94
CA GLY A 627 -11.19 -0.59 19.19
C GLY A 627 -10.47 -1.34 18.06
N ASP A 628 -10.95 -2.47 17.54
CA ASP A 628 -12.07 -3.34 17.93
C ASP A 628 -11.63 -4.44 18.93
N ALA A 629 -12.20 -4.47 20.14
CA ALA A 629 -11.77 -5.37 21.21
C ALA A 629 -11.95 -6.86 20.88
N ALA A 630 -12.94 -7.21 20.05
CA ALA A 630 -13.16 -8.59 19.62
C ALA A 630 -12.05 -9.07 18.68
N THR A 631 -11.63 -8.22 17.74
CA THR A 631 -10.47 -8.47 16.87
C THR A 631 -9.17 -8.58 17.67
N ILE A 632 -8.92 -7.68 18.62
CA ILE A 632 -7.73 -7.76 19.48
C ILE A 632 -7.75 -9.05 20.31
N SER A 633 -8.89 -9.41 20.91
CA SER A 633 -9.06 -10.65 21.69
C SER A 633 -8.84 -11.90 20.85
N ARG A 634 -9.36 -11.93 19.63
CA ARG A 634 -9.15 -13.02 18.67
C ARG A 634 -7.66 -13.18 18.35
N ARG A 635 -6.96 -12.07 18.12
CA ARG A 635 -5.50 -12.09 17.85
C ARG A 635 -4.71 -12.60 19.04
N ILE A 636 -5.02 -12.13 20.26
CA ILE A 636 -4.42 -12.64 21.51
C ILE A 636 -4.62 -14.16 21.63
N GLY A 637 -5.83 -14.65 21.33
CA GLY A 637 -6.14 -16.08 21.35
C GLY A 637 -5.21 -16.88 20.44
N LYS A 638 -5.03 -16.44 19.20
CA LYS A 638 -4.12 -17.10 18.23
C LYS A 638 -2.65 -17.02 18.63
N MET A 639 -2.22 -15.92 19.25
CA MET A 639 -0.86 -15.83 19.80
C MET A 639 -0.65 -16.83 20.93
N LYS A 640 -1.62 -16.96 21.84
CA LYS A 640 -1.58 -17.94 22.93
C LYS A 640 -1.61 -19.38 22.41
N GLU A 641 -2.35 -19.63 21.34
CA GLU A 641 -2.38 -20.93 20.66
C GLU A 641 -1.00 -21.28 20.08
N TRP A 642 -0.36 -20.36 19.36
CA TRP A 642 1.00 -20.57 18.85
C TRP A 642 2.02 -20.75 19.99
N LEU A 643 1.92 -19.96 21.07
CA LEU A 643 2.79 -20.08 22.24
C LEU A 643 2.65 -21.43 22.96
N ALA A 644 1.50 -22.10 22.85
CA ALA A 644 1.28 -23.43 23.44
C ALA A 644 1.97 -24.56 22.65
N ASP A 645 2.18 -24.38 21.34
CA ASP A 645 2.94 -25.30 20.47
C ASP A 645 3.78 -24.49 19.45
N PRO A 646 4.93 -23.94 19.87
CA PRO A 646 5.71 -23.01 19.05
C PRO A 646 6.45 -23.75 17.94
N GLN A 647 5.80 -23.84 16.77
CA GLN A 647 6.33 -24.42 15.53
C GLN A 647 6.67 -23.32 14.52
N LEU A 648 7.80 -23.49 13.84
CA LEU A 648 8.24 -22.64 12.74
C LEU A 648 8.50 -23.48 11.48
N LEU A 649 8.16 -22.92 10.33
CA LEU A 649 8.52 -23.45 9.02
C LEU A 649 10.02 -23.28 8.77
N GLU A 650 10.57 -24.19 7.98
CA GLU A 650 11.98 -24.22 7.62
C GLU A 650 12.11 -24.44 6.10
N PRO A 651 13.04 -23.77 5.40
CA PRO A 651 13.29 -24.06 4.00
C PRO A 651 13.78 -25.51 3.83
N ASP A 652 13.42 -26.14 2.72
CA ASP A 652 13.98 -27.44 2.36
C ASP A 652 15.47 -27.31 1.99
N SER A 653 16.25 -28.36 2.27
CA SER A 653 17.70 -28.35 2.07
C SER A 653 18.14 -28.19 0.61
N ASP A 654 17.25 -28.52 -0.34
CA ASP A 654 17.48 -28.45 -1.78
C ASP A 654 16.63 -27.39 -2.47
N ALA A 655 16.12 -26.40 -1.71
CA ALA A 655 15.36 -25.27 -2.25
C ALA A 655 16.17 -24.45 -3.27
N GLU A 656 15.51 -23.99 -4.33
CA GLU A 656 16.12 -23.25 -5.43
C GLU A 656 15.98 -21.73 -5.25
N TYR A 657 17.06 -21.00 -5.53
CA TYR A 657 17.11 -19.55 -5.46
C TYR A 657 17.68 -18.99 -6.77
N ALA A 658 17.18 -17.85 -7.21
CA ALA A 658 17.69 -17.15 -8.40
C ALA A 658 19.16 -16.71 -8.22
N ALA A 659 19.53 -16.36 -6.99
CA ALA A 659 20.90 -16.11 -6.58
C ALA A 659 21.11 -16.39 -5.10
N VAL A 660 22.36 -16.71 -4.72
CA VAL A 660 22.81 -16.84 -3.33
C VAL A 660 23.97 -15.88 -3.09
N ILE A 661 23.83 -15.02 -2.09
CA ILE A 661 24.83 -14.03 -1.69
C ILE A 661 25.27 -14.35 -0.26
N GLU A 662 26.48 -14.89 -0.12
CA GLU A 662 27.12 -15.06 1.19
C GLU A 662 27.85 -13.77 1.61
N ILE A 663 27.63 -13.34 2.85
CA ILE A 663 28.27 -12.18 3.47
C ILE A 663 29.02 -12.66 4.71
N ASP A 664 30.36 -12.56 4.68
CA ASP A 664 31.20 -12.84 5.84
C ASP A 664 31.31 -11.58 6.71
N MET A 665 30.71 -11.62 7.90
CA MET A 665 30.68 -10.48 8.81
C MET A 665 32.06 -10.11 9.35
N THR A 666 33.04 -11.03 9.28
CA THR A 666 34.43 -10.74 9.70
C THR A 666 35.18 -9.83 8.71
N GLU A 667 34.66 -9.70 7.48
CA GLU A 667 35.21 -8.81 6.46
C GLU A 667 34.71 -7.37 6.60
N ILE A 668 33.62 -7.14 7.34
CA ILE A 668 33.04 -5.81 7.58
C ILE A 668 33.74 -5.20 8.79
N LYS A 669 34.68 -4.28 8.54
CA LYS A 669 35.62 -3.76 9.57
C LYS A 669 35.42 -2.28 9.92
N GLU A 670 34.48 -1.63 9.24
CA GLU A 670 34.07 -0.25 9.46
C GLU A 670 32.61 -0.06 9.02
N PRO A 671 31.94 1.02 9.47
CA PRO A 671 30.56 1.29 9.08
C PRO A 671 30.37 1.42 7.58
N ILE A 672 29.19 1.02 7.10
CA ILE A 672 28.77 1.13 5.69
C ILE A 672 27.57 2.07 5.64
N LEU A 673 27.61 3.02 4.72
CA LEU A 673 26.61 4.09 4.56
C LEU A 673 25.99 4.02 3.18
N ALA A 674 24.71 4.39 3.06
CA ALA A 674 24.19 4.84 1.78
C ALA A 674 24.60 6.31 1.59
N CYS A 675 25.28 6.59 0.49
CA CYS A 675 25.70 7.90 0.04
C CYS A 675 24.50 8.76 -0.39
N PRO A 676 24.67 10.08 -0.54
CA PRO A 676 23.55 10.97 -0.80
C PRO A 676 22.73 10.57 -2.01
N ASN A 677 21.43 10.45 -1.76
CA ASN A 677 20.36 10.48 -2.75
C ASN A 677 20.14 9.21 -3.59
N ASP A 678 20.81 8.11 -3.23
CA ASP A 678 20.48 6.77 -3.74
C ASP A 678 20.69 5.70 -2.64
N PRO A 679 19.66 4.95 -2.20
CA PRO A 679 19.81 3.88 -1.22
C PRO A 679 20.68 2.71 -1.72
N ASP A 680 20.89 2.58 -3.03
CA ASP A 680 21.79 1.60 -3.63
C ASP A 680 23.26 2.02 -3.59
N ASP A 681 23.55 3.32 -3.54
CA ASP A 681 24.91 3.86 -3.58
C ASP A 681 25.55 3.72 -2.21
N VAL A 682 26.12 2.56 -1.91
CA VAL A 682 26.72 2.28 -0.60
C VAL A 682 28.24 2.26 -0.64
N MET A 683 28.84 2.86 0.39
CA MET A 683 30.28 2.95 0.58
C MET A 683 30.63 2.76 2.06
N THR A 684 31.80 2.20 2.32
CA THR A 684 32.43 2.22 3.65
C THR A 684 32.76 3.65 4.05
N LEU A 685 32.86 3.90 5.35
CA LEU A 685 33.23 5.21 5.90
C LEU A 685 34.52 5.77 5.26
N SER A 686 35.55 4.94 5.12
CA SER A 686 36.82 5.32 4.50
C SER A 686 36.69 5.63 3.00
N GLU A 687 35.87 4.88 2.25
CA GLU A 687 35.60 5.17 0.84
C GLU A 687 34.90 6.54 0.67
N VAL A 688 33.93 6.87 1.53
CA VAL A 688 33.25 8.17 1.52
C VAL A 688 34.22 9.32 1.81
N LEU A 689 35.09 9.15 2.79
CA LEU A 689 36.08 10.17 3.15
C LEU A 689 37.12 10.39 2.04
N ALA A 690 37.48 9.34 1.31
CA ALA A 690 38.42 9.39 0.20
C ALA A 690 37.84 10.01 -1.09
N ASP A 691 36.51 9.91 -1.31
CA ASP A 691 35.87 10.44 -2.52
C ASP A 691 35.61 11.96 -2.41
N PRO A 692 36.31 12.82 -3.17
CA PRO A 692 36.16 14.28 -3.07
C PRO A 692 34.76 14.81 -3.39
N LYS A 693 33.92 14.04 -4.10
CA LYS A 693 32.55 14.45 -4.46
C LYS A 693 31.56 14.35 -3.30
N ARG A 694 31.89 13.58 -2.27
CA ARG A 694 31.00 13.32 -1.14
C ARG A 694 31.09 14.46 -0.11
N PRO A 695 29.99 15.03 0.39
CA PRO A 695 30.08 16.02 1.45
C PRO A 695 30.52 15.37 2.77
N LYS A 696 31.39 16.04 3.53
CA LYS A 696 31.91 15.54 4.81
C LYS A 696 31.34 16.28 6.02
N ASN A 697 30.95 17.55 5.84
CA ASN A 697 30.20 18.29 6.84
C ASN A 697 28.80 17.68 6.98
N ILE A 698 28.25 17.73 8.19
CA ILE A 698 26.89 17.31 8.50
C ILE A 698 26.20 18.48 9.18
N ASP A 699 25.16 19.02 8.55
CA ASP A 699 24.43 20.18 9.04
C ASP A 699 23.27 19.76 9.96
N GLU A 700 22.56 18.69 9.59
CA GLU A 700 21.46 18.12 10.38
C GLU A 700 21.59 16.61 10.54
N VAL A 701 21.13 16.08 11.67
CA VAL A 701 21.09 14.64 11.97
C VAL A 701 19.68 14.24 12.38
N PHE A 702 19.16 13.18 11.79
CA PHE A 702 17.86 12.61 12.12
C PHE A 702 18.00 11.18 12.68
N VAL A 703 17.55 10.99 13.91
CA VAL A 703 17.46 9.68 14.57
C VAL A 703 15.99 9.38 14.88
N GLY A 704 15.43 8.46 14.09
CA GLY A 704 14.01 8.07 14.12
C GLY A 704 13.59 7.35 12.83
N SER A 705 12.37 6.83 12.80
CA SER A 705 11.69 6.01 11.75
C SER A 705 11.34 4.60 12.24
N CYS A 706 10.76 3.78 11.37
CA CYS A 706 10.47 2.37 11.60
C CYS A 706 11.75 1.50 11.77
N MET A 707 12.91 1.96 11.26
CA MET A 707 14.19 1.26 11.39
C MET A 707 14.77 1.31 12.81
N THR A 708 14.22 2.13 13.71
CA THR A 708 14.76 2.31 15.06
C THR A 708 13.89 1.65 16.13
N ASN A 709 14.52 1.34 17.26
CA ASN A 709 13.96 0.76 18.47
C ASN A 709 14.61 1.48 19.66
N ILE A 710 14.12 1.27 20.88
CA ILE A 710 14.60 1.97 22.07
C ILE A 710 16.12 1.88 22.29
N GLY A 711 16.75 0.76 21.92
CA GLY A 711 18.19 0.57 22.08
C GLY A 711 19.03 1.60 21.34
N HIS A 712 18.60 1.97 20.13
CA HIS A 712 19.24 2.99 19.29
C HIS A 712 19.23 4.37 19.96
N PHE A 713 18.14 4.73 20.64
CA PHE A 713 18.04 6.00 21.37
C PHE A 713 18.88 6.00 22.65
N ARG A 714 18.97 4.86 23.34
CA ARG A 714 19.89 4.72 24.48
C ARG A 714 21.35 4.86 24.04
N ALA A 715 21.73 4.24 22.92
CA ALA A 715 23.06 4.35 22.34
C ALA A 715 23.40 5.81 21.98
N LEU A 716 22.48 6.50 21.30
CA LEU A 716 22.58 7.93 21.01
C LEU A 716 22.82 8.75 22.29
N GLY A 717 22.01 8.51 23.33
CA GLY A 717 22.13 9.22 24.60
C GLY A 717 23.44 8.96 25.32
N GLU A 718 23.93 7.72 25.34
CA GLU A 718 25.21 7.37 25.96
C GLU A 718 26.41 8.02 25.25
N VAL A 719 26.37 8.16 23.92
CA VAL A 719 27.41 8.88 23.15
C VAL A 719 27.40 10.38 23.46
N LEU A 720 26.21 10.99 23.58
CA LEU A 720 26.04 12.43 23.84
C LEU A 720 26.23 12.82 25.31
N ARG A 721 26.19 11.85 26.24
CA ARG A 721 26.20 12.10 27.69
C ARG A 721 27.43 12.92 28.11
N GLY A 722 27.18 14.08 28.71
CA GLY A 722 28.21 14.96 29.24
C GLY A 722 29.06 15.67 28.19
N LYS A 723 28.65 15.65 26.91
CA LYS A 723 29.37 16.30 25.80
C LYS A 723 28.92 17.73 25.50
N GLY A 724 27.80 18.17 26.08
CA GLY A 724 27.22 19.49 25.80
C GLY A 724 26.37 19.49 24.53
N HIS A 725 26.19 20.67 23.91
CA HIS A 725 25.40 20.81 22.69
C HIS A 725 26.04 20.08 21.51
N ALA A 726 25.21 19.39 20.72
CA ALA A 726 25.60 18.82 19.44
C ALA A 726 26.02 19.92 18.46
N LYS A 727 26.98 19.62 17.57
CA LYS A 727 27.46 20.55 16.56
C LYS A 727 26.54 20.62 15.34
N ALA A 728 25.97 19.49 14.93
CA ALA A 728 24.89 19.45 13.95
C ALA A 728 23.53 19.57 14.65
N LYS A 729 22.53 20.09 13.93
CA LYS A 729 21.16 20.14 14.44
C LYS A 729 20.58 18.73 14.51
N LEU A 730 20.29 18.27 15.72
CA LEU A 730 19.84 16.90 15.98
C LEU A 730 18.31 16.83 16.14
N TRP A 731 17.69 15.90 15.42
CA TRP A 731 16.28 15.55 15.52
C TRP A 731 16.13 14.15 16.13
N VAL A 732 15.33 14.02 17.19
CA VAL A 732 15.12 12.76 17.92
C VAL A 732 13.64 12.42 17.91
N VAL A 733 13.29 11.28 17.31
CA VAL A 733 11.91 10.87 17.09
C VAL A 733 11.71 9.40 17.44
N PRO A 734 11.32 9.08 18.69
CA PRO A 734 11.01 7.70 19.08
C PRO A 734 9.87 7.12 18.23
N PRO A 735 9.92 5.82 17.91
CA PRO A 735 8.95 5.22 17.00
C PRO A 735 7.58 5.06 17.64
N THR A 736 7.47 4.92 18.96
CA THR A 736 6.18 4.85 19.68
C THR A 736 6.14 5.72 20.93
N LYS A 737 4.93 5.97 21.44
CA LYS A 737 4.74 6.62 22.74
C LYS A 737 5.33 5.81 23.90
N MET A 738 5.36 4.47 23.80
CA MET A 738 5.97 3.61 24.82
C MET A 738 7.48 3.83 24.88
N ASP A 739 8.15 3.89 23.72
CA ASP A 739 9.58 4.20 23.64
C ASP A 739 9.87 5.60 24.22
N LEU A 740 9.08 6.61 23.82
CA LEU A 740 9.20 7.97 24.31
C LEU A 740 9.13 8.03 25.83
N LYS A 741 8.07 7.44 26.41
CA LYS A 741 7.85 7.48 27.86
C LYS A 741 8.94 6.73 28.61
N LYS A 742 9.37 5.57 28.10
CA LYS A 742 10.44 4.81 28.76
C LYS A 742 11.78 5.55 28.71
N LEU A 743 12.11 6.18 27.58
CA LEU A 743 13.30 7.02 27.47
C LEU A 743 13.24 8.25 28.37
N ALA A 744 12.05 8.83 28.57
CA ALA A 744 11.84 9.93 29.49
C ALA A 744 12.03 9.51 30.96
N GLU A 745 11.43 8.38 31.35
CA GLU A 745 11.57 7.76 32.68
C GLU A 745 13.05 7.46 33.01
N GLU A 746 13.79 6.92 32.05
CA GLU A 746 15.21 6.59 32.20
C GLU A 746 16.14 7.83 32.13
N GLY A 747 15.59 9.03 31.91
CA GLY A 747 16.32 10.30 31.90
C GLY A 747 17.05 10.64 30.60
N TYR A 748 16.85 9.87 29.52
CA TYR A 748 17.49 10.14 28.23
C TYR A 748 17.03 11.45 27.59
N TYR A 749 15.78 11.87 27.83
CA TYR A 749 15.27 13.16 27.36
C TYR A 749 16.04 14.37 27.93
N SER A 750 16.55 14.27 29.17
CA SER A 750 17.41 15.31 29.74
C SER A 750 18.74 15.43 29.00
N ILE A 751 19.29 14.30 28.55
CA ILE A 751 20.53 14.25 27.76
C ILE A 751 20.28 14.86 26.39
N PHE A 752 19.19 14.48 25.72
CA PHE A 752 18.82 15.04 24.41
C PHE A 752 18.60 16.56 24.49
N GLY A 753 17.93 17.05 25.53
CA GLY A 753 17.77 18.48 25.77
C GLY A 753 19.10 19.21 26.00
N THR A 754 20.01 18.61 26.78
CA THR A 754 21.37 19.16 26.99
C THR A 754 22.20 19.19 25.70
N ALA A 755 21.97 18.22 24.81
CA ALA A 755 22.57 18.17 23.48
C ALA A 755 21.94 19.17 22.49
N GLY A 756 20.90 19.91 22.88
CA GLY A 756 20.20 20.85 21.99
C GLY A 756 19.34 20.14 20.94
N ALA A 757 18.96 18.88 21.16
CA ALA A 757 18.16 18.12 20.22
C ALA A 757 16.72 18.63 20.16
N ARG A 758 16.16 18.64 18.96
CA ARG A 758 14.73 18.80 18.73
C ARG A 758 14.03 17.45 18.84
N ALA A 759 13.27 17.27 19.91
CA ALA A 759 12.42 16.08 20.08
C ALA A 759 11.08 16.29 19.35
N GLU A 760 10.69 15.34 18.51
CA GLU A 760 9.37 15.29 17.88
C GLU A 760 8.47 14.28 18.60
N ILE A 761 7.15 14.39 18.37
CA ILE A 761 6.22 13.36 18.83
C ILE A 761 6.45 12.04 18.09
N PRO A 762 6.00 10.89 18.65
CA PRO A 762 6.14 9.61 17.96
C PRO A 762 5.45 9.59 16.61
N GLY A 763 6.16 9.13 15.57
CA GLY A 763 5.67 9.09 14.20
C GLY A 763 6.80 9.07 13.17
N CYS A 764 6.45 9.16 11.89
CA CYS A 764 7.41 9.08 10.78
C CYS A 764 8.27 10.35 10.66
N SER A 765 7.73 11.51 11.01
CA SER A 765 8.44 12.81 11.00
C SER A 765 9.18 13.05 9.66
N LEU A 766 10.47 13.41 9.72
CA LEU A 766 11.31 13.72 8.55
C LEU A 766 11.48 12.54 7.58
N CYS A 767 11.22 11.30 8.00
CA CYS A 767 11.32 10.12 7.13
C CYS A 767 10.43 10.23 5.87
N MET A 768 9.29 10.92 5.97
CA MET A 768 8.43 11.19 4.82
C MET A 768 8.64 12.57 4.19
N GLY A 769 8.97 13.57 5.00
CA GLY A 769 9.14 14.97 4.55
C GLY A 769 7.86 15.64 4.04
N ASN A 770 6.69 15.12 4.43
CA ASN A 770 5.36 15.67 4.06
C ASN A 770 4.90 16.82 4.98
N GLN A 771 5.51 16.96 6.17
CA GLN A 771 5.22 17.97 7.19
C GLN A 771 6.48 18.77 7.51
N ALA A 772 7.21 18.38 8.56
CA ALA A 772 8.53 18.95 8.85
C ALA A 772 9.55 18.51 7.79
N ARG A 773 10.48 19.41 7.47
CA ARG A 773 11.57 19.21 6.50
C ARG A 773 12.87 19.78 7.07
N VAL A 774 14.00 19.27 6.58
CA VAL A 774 15.32 19.87 6.83
C VAL A 774 15.47 21.18 6.04
N ALA A 775 16.51 21.96 6.35
CA ALA A 775 16.84 23.15 5.59
C ALA A 775 17.21 22.81 4.14
N ASP A 776 16.90 23.74 3.24
CA ASP A 776 17.25 23.59 1.82
C ASP A 776 18.77 23.44 1.65
N ASN A 777 19.17 22.47 0.83
CA ASN A 777 20.57 22.11 0.53
C ASN A 777 21.39 21.62 1.73
N ALA A 778 20.76 21.25 2.85
CA ALA A 778 21.46 20.70 4.00
C ALA A 778 22.10 19.33 3.68
N VAL A 779 23.28 19.08 4.24
CA VAL A 779 23.87 17.74 4.31
C VAL A 779 23.37 17.06 5.57
N VAL A 780 22.69 15.93 5.40
CA VAL A 780 21.96 15.24 6.48
C VAL A 780 22.55 13.86 6.71
N PHE A 781 22.71 13.48 7.98
CA PHE A 781 22.88 12.08 8.36
C PHE A 781 21.57 11.54 8.94
N SER A 782 21.07 10.42 8.43
CA SER A 782 19.74 9.94 8.77
C SER A 782 19.70 8.45 9.06
N THR A 783 18.94 8.05 10.08
CA THR A 783 18.61 6.64 10.33
C THR A 783 17.34 6.17 9.61
N SER A 784 16.72 7.03 8.81
CA SER A 784 15.52 6.69 8.02
C SER A 784 15.80 5.64 6.95
N THR A 785 14.76 5.23 6.20
CA THR A 785 14.86 4.22 5.15
C THR A 785 15.28 4.77 3.79
N ARG A 786 15.00 6.05 3.48
CA ARG A 786 15.15 6.63 2.14
C ARG A 786 15.86 7.98 2.16
N ASN A 787 16.76 8.16 1.19
CA ASN A 787 17.48 9.40 0.98
C ASN A 787 17.25 10.04 -0.40
N PHE A 788 16.30 9.57 -1.21
CA PHE A 788 16.01 10.13 -2.54
C PHE A 788 15.96 11.67 -2.57
N ASP A 789 16.26 12.24 -3.74
CA ASP A 789 16.19 13.68 -3.98
C ASP A 789 14.90 14.29 -3.43
N ASP A 790 15.05 15.45 -2.79
CA ASP A 790 13.98 16.26 -2.18
C ASP A 790 13.13 15.57 -1.09
N ARG A 791 13.45 14.33 -0.70
CA ARG A 791 12.68 13.55 0.29
C ARG A 791 12.61 14.24 1.65
N MET A 792 13.74 14.58 2.24
CA MET A 792 13.79 15.21 3.57
C MET A 792 13.72 16.74 3.51
N GLY A 793 14.15 17.34 2.41
CA GLY A 793 14.27 18.79 2.22
C GLY A 793 14.78 19.09 0.81
N LYS A 794 14.49 20.28 0.30
CA LYS A 794 14.78 20.63 -1.10
C LYS A 794 16.30 20.70 -1.32
N GLY A 795 16.82 19.98 -2.30
CA GLY A 795 18.25 19.93 -2.62
C GLY A 795 19.12 19.31 -1.52
N ALA A 796 18.52 18.69 -0.49
CA ALA A 796 19.27 18.08 0.60
C ALA A 796 20.10 16.88 0.11
N GLN A 797 21.29 16.70 0.70
CA GLN A 797 22.16 15.56 0.45
C GLN A 797 22.14 14.63 1.67
N VAL A 798 21.49 13.48 1.56
CA VAL A 798 21.16 12.66 2.74
C VAL A 798 21.93 11.33 2.77
N TYR A 799 22.80 11.16 3.76
CA TYR A 799 23.39 9.85 4.09
C TYR A 799 22.43 8.99 4.91
N LEU A 800 22.46 7.67 4.69
CA LEU A 800 21.76 6.70 5.54
C LEU A 800 22.75 5.83 6.31
N GLY A 801 22.56 5.68 7.62
CA GLY A 801 23.43 4.87 8.46
C GLY A 801 22.87 4.53 9.83
N SER A 802 23.72 3.98 10.70
CA SER A 802 23.37 3.54 12.06
C SER A 802 23.13 4.70 13.03
N ALA A 803 22.38 4.43 14.11
CA ALA A 803 22.10 5.44 15.14
C ALA A 803 23.36 5.83 15.92
N GLU A 804 24.28 4.89 16.12
CA GLU A 804 25.57 5.09 16.76
C GLU A 804 26.44 6.04 15.94
N LEU A 805 26.52 5.85 14.62
CA LEU A 805 27.24 6.77 13.74
C LEU A 805 26.52 8.12 13.62
N ALA A 806 25.18 8.14 13.61
CA ALA A 806 24.42 9.38 13.68
C ALA A 806 24.75 10.19 14.93
N ALA A 807 24.90 9.53 16.09
CA ALA A 807 25.31 10.18 17.34
C ALA A 807 26.68 10.83 17.24
N VAL A 808 27.65 10.15 16.62
CA VAL A 808 28.99 10.69 16.38
C VAL A 808 28.94 11.87 15.40
N CYS A 809 28.20 11.76 14.31
CA CYS A 809 28.00 12.83 13.34
C CYS A 809 27.35 14.07 14.00
N ALA A 810 26.36 13.87 14.87
CA ALA A 810 25.71 14.95 15.60
C ALA A 810 26.69 15.68 16.53
N LEU A 811 27.50 14.91 17.26
CA LEU A 811 28.52 15.43 18.16
C LEU A 811 29.60 16.23 17.41
N LEU A 812 30.03 15.75 16.24
CA LEU A 812 31.18 16.30 15.52
C LEU A 812 30.80 17.35 14.46
N GLY A 813 29.58 17.33 13.92
CA GLY A 813 29.16 18.18 12.80
C GLY A 813 29.76 17.74 11.46
N GLN A 814 30.30 16.53 11.38
CA GLN A 814 30.95 15.96 10.21
C GLN A 814 31.03 14.43 10.34
N LEU A 815 31.32 13.74 9.23
CA LEU A 815 31.64 12.32 9.25
C LEU A 815 32.97 12.09 10.01
N PRO A 816 33.03 11.17 11.00
CA PRO A 816 34.27 10.79 11.66
C PRO A 816 35.13 9.92 10.73
N ASP A 817 36.44 9.84 11.01
CA ASP A 817 37.23 8.72 10.52
C ASP A 817 36.98 7.44 11.34
N ARG A 818 37.51 6.30 10.87
CA ARG A 818 37.33 5.00 11.52
C ARG A 818 37.86 4.97 12.95
N GLU A 819 39.01 5.58 13.21
CA GLU A 819 39.63 5.55 14.55
C GLU A 819 38.82 6.39 15.53
N GLN A 820 38.41 7.60 15.13
CA GLN A 820 37.53 8.47 15.91
C GLN A 820 36.18 7.80 16.19
N TYR A 821 35.59 7.14 15.19
CA TYR A 821 34.35 6.40 15.37
C TYR A 821 34.50 5.31 16.44
N MET A 822 35.54 4.48 16.31
CA MET A 822 35.80 3.37 17.24
C MET A 822 36.13 3.87 18.65
N GLU A 823 36.84 4.98 18.79
CA GLU A 823 37.14 5.60 20.09
C GLU A 823 35.86 6.06 20.80
N ILE A 824 34.98 6.76 20.08
CA ILE A 824 33.75 7.32 20.65
C ILE A 824 32.74 6.21 20.95
N VAL A 825 32.55 5.25 20.04
CA VAL A 825 31.56 4.17 20.15
C VAL A 825 32.04 3.02 21.04
N GLY A 826 33.35 2.80 21.19
CA GLY A 826 33.90 1.70 21.99
C GLY A 826 33.48 1.70 23.47
N GLY A 827 33.02 2.85 23.99
CA GLY A 827 32.39 2.94 25.31
C GLY A 827 31.04 2.22 25.44
N LEU A 828 30.28 2.10 24.34
CA LEU A 828 28.98 1.43 24.30
C LEU A 828 29.10 -0.08 24.48
N THR A 829 30.16 -0.70 23.93
CA THR A 829 30.39 -2.15 24.00
C THR A 829 30.45 -2.65 25.45
N LYS A 830 31.00 -1.85 26.37
CA LYS A 830 31.08 -2.17 27.80
C LYS A 830 29.74 -2.07 28.54
N LYS A 831 28.72 -1.50 27.91
CA LYS A 831 27.37 -1.27 28.46
C LYS A 831 26.27 -1.94 27.63
N SER A 832 26.64 -2.82 26.68
CA SER A 832 25.72 -3.38 25.68
C SER A 832 24.43 -3.95 26.31
N ASP A 833 24.54 -4.75 27.36
CA ASP A 833 23.40 -5.37 28.08
C ASP A 833 22.41 -4.37 28.70
N LYS A 834 22.84 -3.13 28.93
CA LYS A 834 21.98 -2.04 29.45
C LYS A 834 21.44 -1.17 28.33
N VAL A 835 22.20 -0.97 27.27
CA VAL A 835 21.83 -0.12 26.13
C VAL A 835 20.78 -0.82 25.27
N TYR A 836 21.04 -2.07 24.88
CA TYR A 836 20.20 -2.82 23.94
C TYR A 836 19.20 -3.75 24.65
N ARG A 837 18.49 -3.20 25.65
CA ARG A 837 17.35 -3.87 26.30
C ARG A 837 16.03 -3.50 25.59
N TYR A 838 15.32 -4.47 25.06
CA TYR A 838 14.07 -4.23 24.32
C TYR A 838 12.87 -4.05 25.26
N LEU A 839 11.74 -3.57 24.74
CA LEU A 839 10.52 -3.41 25.52
C LEU A 839 9.78 -4.76 25.64
N ASN A 840 9.98 -5.42 26.77
CA ASN A 840 9.28 -6.64 27.16
C ASN A 840 8.14 -6.31 28.13
N PHE A 841 6.94 -6.10 27.61
CA PHE A 841 5.76 -5.67 28.38
C PHE A 841 5.26 -6.72 29.38
N HIS A 842 5.67 -7.98 29.23
CA HIS A 842 5.38 -9.05 30.17
C HIS A 842 6.32 -9.09 31.38
N GLU A 843 7.44 -8.36 31.33
CA GLU A 843 8.44 -8.29 32.42
C GLU A 843 8.23 -7.08 33.35
N ILE A 844 7.32 -6.16 33.01
CA ILE A 844 7.03 -4.96 33.80
C ILE A 844 5.70 -5.07 34.56
N GLY A 845 5.54 -4.26 35.60
CA GLY A 845 4.31 -4.23 36.39
C GLY A 845 3.12 -3.67 35.61
N LYS A 846 1.88 -4.07 35.98
CA LYS A 846 0.66 -3.58 35.32
C LYS A 846 0.55 -2.05 35.32
N GLU A 847 0.90 -1.41 36.44
CA GLU A 847 0.86 0.06 36.55
C GLU A 847 1.86 0.74 35.59
N GLU A 848 3.07 0.19 35.46
CA GLU A 848 4.07 0.69 34.52
C GLU A 848 3.61 0.50 33.07
N LEU A 849 3.07 -0.69 32.74
CA LEU A 849 2.52 -0.97 31.41
C LEU A 849 1.37 -0.01 31.07
N GLN A 850 0.44 0.19 32.00
CA GLN A 850 -0.66 1.13 31.84
C GLN A 850 -0.12 2.55 31.57
N MET A 851 0.82 3.02 32.39
CA MET A 851 1.45 4.33 32.18
C MET A 851 2.12 4.47 30.81
N LEU A 852 2.71 3.40 30.26
CA LEU A 852 3.30 3.43 28.93
C LEU A 852 2.23 3.50 27.82
N VAL A 853 1.11 2.80 27.98
CA VAL A 853 0.07 2.64 26.95
C VAL A 853 -1.04 3.71 26.98
N ASP A 854 -1.27 4.39 28.11
CA ASP A 854 -2.21 5.52 28.25
C ASP A 854 -1.75 6.75 27.45
#